data_AF-A0A954QH17-F1
#
_entry.id   AF-A0A954QH17-F1
#
_cell.length_a   1.000
_cell.length_b   1.000
_cell.length_c   1.000
_cell.angle_alpha   90.00
_cell.angle_beta   90.00
_cell.angle_gamma   90.00
#
_symmetry.space_group_name_H-M   'P 1'
#
loop_
_entity.id
_entity.type
_entity.pdbx_description
1 polymer ?
#
loop_
_entity_poly.entity_id
_entity_poly.type
_entity_poly.pdbx_seq_one_letter_code
_entity_poly.pdbx_strand_id
1 'polypeptide(L)'
;MNTNRLARVSHLGLLLILAFAQRMPAQAFRPPPDIQSIAPISAPSLDGGVEWLNVAGPLSLPDLRGKIVVLDFWTYCCINCMQILPDLQRLEREYPEQLVVIGVHAPKFLGERDTQNVREAILRYGIEHPVVNDANAIIARKYGVASWPTLRVIDPSGNVIATHEGEATFATLNAFMKRTVAKYRRAGNLDETPLRFALEREQAEPTPLRFPGKVLVDPVAKRLYIADSGHHRIVVANLTGKMLGVIGTGRIGRDDGTLAQATFSSPQGMALRDNILYVADTENHAIRQIDLRARKVTTIAGTGEQAPSVIVRSTNRPRGLPLASPWALALDGDELYIAMAGSHQIWRLKLTNRRLHTYAGNGVEDIVDGPLLPRTVLQTGSASFAQPSGLASDGQVLFVADSEGSSIRAVALNDRGRASTLLGTAALPPAQRLFTFGDRDGNVAQALLQHPLGIAYDDQRLFVADTYNNKIKVITFADNSIVTIAGTGRAGVEDEPAQFNEPSGLAYADGILYVADTNNHLIRRIHTRDNNRVDTLTITGLEPPAETNERPIELPAGRKVAFGNAFAKPGQQELELELTLNLPVGAKLNPDASPILRVKQRGGDAILANENFEIKLESSELPLRAAVPLTGRTGTTNLEISLGYYYCETASLAVCKLGSATWSGELRVGDAGTSEPLQLKY
;
A
#
# COMPACT_ATOMS: atom_id res chain seq x y z
N MET A 1 -52.78 -78.61 26.14
CA MET A 1 -53.89 -77.83 25.57
C MET A 1 -53.53 -77.42 24.15
N ASN A 2 -54.22 -78.04 23.19
CA ASN A 2 -54.42 -77.74 21.76
C ASN A 2 -53.45 -76.82 20.98
N THR A 3 -52.62 -77.48 20.16
CA THR A 3 -52.43 -77.36 18.70
C THR A 3 -53.06 -76.20 17.91
N ASN A 4 -52.23 -75.55 17.05
CA ASN A 4 -52.44 -75.25 15.61
C ASN A 4 -51.36 -74.25 15.13
N ARG A 5 -50.79 -74.23 13.91
CA ARG A 5 -50.64 -75.13 12.76
C ARG A 5 -49.79 -74.33 11.73
N LEU A 6 -48.89 -75.02 11.01
CA LEU A 6 -48.47 -74.85 9.59
C LEU A 6 -48.02 -73.44 9.09
N ALA A 7 -46.75 -73.23 8.70
CA ALA A 7 -46.06 -73.63 7.45
C ALA A 7 -46.12 -72.58 6.32
N ARG A 8 -44.95 -72.08 5.86
CA ARG A 8 -44.43 -72.19 4.48
C ARG A 8 -43.17 -71.34 4.26
N VAL A 9 -42.43 -71.77 3.26
CA VAL A 9 -41.05 -71.48 2.87
C VAL A 9 -40.97 -70.36 1.81
N SER A 10 -39.75 -69.82 1.65
CA SER A 10 -39.11 -69.24 0.45
C SER A 10 -39.32 -67.77 0.01
N HIS A 11 -38.16 -67.10 -0.03
CA HIS A 11 -37.54 -66.34 -1.14
C HIS A 11 -37.61 -64.81 -1.21
N LEU A 12 -36.39 -64.27 -1.39
CA LEU A 12 -35.94 -63.07 -2.10
C LEU A 12 -36.37 -61.69 -1.56
N GLY A 13 -35.36 -60.86 -1.27
CA GLY A 13 -35.56 -59.44 -1.03
C GLY A 13 -34.30 -58.73 -0.56
N LEU A 14 -33.34 -58.55 -1.45
CA LEU A 14 -32.26 -57.57 -1.34
C LEU A 14 -32.87 -56.20 -0.98
N LEU A 15 -32.51 -55.61 0.16
CA LEU A 15 -32.87 -54.23 0.50
C LEU A 15 -31.61 -53.45 0.87
N LEU A 16 -31.13 -52.70 -0.13
CA LEU A 16 -30.26 -51.54 0.05
C LEU A 16 -30.88 -50.62 1.10
N ILE A 17 -30.21 -50.48 2.24
CA ILE A 17 -30.42 -49.32 3.11
C ILE A 17 -29.46 -48.24 2.62
N LEU A 18 -29.97 -47.38 1.74
CA LEU A 18 -29.40 -46.07 1.43
C LEU A 18 -29.37 -45.26 2.73
N ALA A 19 -28.20 -45.21 3.37
CA ALA A 19 -27.93 -44.22 4.40
C ALA A 19 -27.94 -42.84 3.74
N PHE A 20 -29.01 -42.08 3.98
CA PHE A 20 -29.03 -40.64 3.71
C PHE A 20 -28.00 -39.96 4.61
N ALA A 21 -26.75 -39.89 4.14
CA ALA A 21 -25.82 -38.88 4.60
C ALA A 21 -26.38 -37.53 4.17
N GLN A 22 -27.06 -36.83 5.09
CA GLN A 22 -27.31 -35.41 4.92
C GLN A 22 -25.93 -34.74 4.83
N ARG A 23 -25.48 -34.46 3.60
CA ARG A 23 -24.41 -33.50 3.34
C ARG A 23 -24.87 -32.19 3.95
N MET A 24 -24.35 -31.86 5.13
CA MET A 24 -24.37 -30.47 5.59
C MET A 24 -23.65 -29.65 4.51
N PRO A 25 -24.25 -28.57 3.99
CA PRO A 25 -23.54 -27.72 3.05
C PRO A 25 -22.32 -27.17 3.78
N ALA A 26 -21.16 -27.19 3.09
CA ALA A 26 -20.06 -26.30 3.46
C ALA A 26 -20.69 -24.92 3.67
N GLN A 27 -20.55 -24.35 4.86
CA GLN A 27 -21.11 -23.04 5.16
C GLN A 27 -20.44 -22.07 4.18
N ALA A 28 -21.18 -21.70 3.14
CA ALA A 28 -20.66 -20.92 2.04
C ALA A 28 -20.16 -19.60 2.62
N PHE A 29 -18.94 -19.24 2.23
CA PHE A 29 -18.40 -17.90 2.36
C PHE A 29 -19.52 -16.89 2.04
N ARG A 30 -19.93 -16.09 3.02
CA ARG A 30 -20.85 -14.99 2.74
C ARG A 30 -20.05 -13.95 1.98
N PRO A 31 -20.44 -13.59 0.75
CA PRO A 31 -19.78 -12.48 0.07
C PRO A 31 -19.85 -11.23 0.96
N PRO A 32 -18.86 -10.33 0.88
CA PRO A 32 -18.94 -9.04 1.57
C PRO A 32 -20.28 -8.38 1.24
N PRO A 33 -20.93 -7.73 2.23
CA PRO A 33 -22.23 -7.13 2.00
C PRO A 33 -22.15 -6.15 0.83
N ASP A 34 -23.19 -6.15 -0.02
CA ASP A 34 -23.30 -5.16 -1.10
C ASP A 34 -23.31 -3.74 -0.52
N ILE A 35 -22.74 -2.79 -1.27
CA ILE A 35 -22.75 -1.36 -0.92
C ILE A 35 -24.20 -0.90 -0.69
N GLN A 36 -24.50 -0.49 0.54
CA GLN A 36 -25.87 -0.20 0.97
C GLN A 36 -26.30 1.19 0.49
N SER A 37 -27.28 1.23 -0.43
CA SER A 37 -27.94 2.48 -0.80
C SER A 37 -28.81 3.00 0.33
N ILE A 38 -28.80 4.30 0.55
CA ILE A 38 -29.64 5.00 1.52
C ILE A 38 -30.47 6.08 0.84
N ALA A 39 -31.48 6.60 1.55
CA ALA A 39 -32.13 7.84 1.12
C ALA A 39 -31.08 8.97 1.07
N PRO A 40 -31.08 9.83 0.03
CA PRO A 40 -30.12 10.92 -0.07
C PRO A 40 -30.18 11.85 1.15
N ILE A 41 -29.03 12.10 1.78
CA ILE A 41 -28.89 13.04 2.89
C ILE A 41 -27.79 14.04 2.51
N SER A 42 -28.01 15.34 2.76
CA SER A 42 -26.97 16.35 2.49
C SER A 42 -25.66 15.98 3.19
N ALA A 43 -24.57 15.92 2.43
CA ALA A 43 -23.27 15.57 2.98
C ALA A 43 -22.76 16.70 3.91
N PRO A 44 -22.28 16.38 5.12
CA PRO A 44 -21.61 17.36 6.00
C PRO A 44 -20.35 17.95 5.37
N SER A 45 -19.93 19.15 5.81
CA SER A 45 -18.70 19.76 5.29
C SER A 45 -17.45 18.93 5.63
N LEU A 46 -16.43 19.03 4.77
CA LEU A 46 -15.10 18.41 4.96
C LEU A 46 -14.16 19.30 5.80
N ASP A 47 -14.66 20.39 6.39
CA ASP A 47 -13.83 21.27 7.22
C ASP A 47 -13.48 20.61 8.55
N GLY A 48 -12.30 20.93 9.09
CA GLY A 48 -11.84 20.49 10.41
C GLY A 48 -10.62 19.58 10.38
N GLY A 49 -10.19 19.12 9.21
CA GLY A 49 -8.88 18.51 9.03
C GLY A 49 -7.75 19.52 9.28
N VAL A 50 -6.58 19.03 9.71
CA VAL A 50 -5.43 19.88 10.04
C VAL A 50 -4.60 20.23 8.81
N GLU A 51 -4.58 19.35 7.79
CA GLU A 51 -3.83 19.54 6.55
C GLU A 51 -4.43 18.66 5.44
N TRP A 52 -4.25 19.09 4.20
CA TRP A 52 -4.61 18.34 3.01
C TRP A 52 -3.34 17.94 2.25
N LEU A 53 -3.33 16.71 1.75
CA LEU A 53 -2.24 16.07 1.04
C LEU A 53 -2.74 15.56 -0.31
N ASN A 54 -1.83 15.37 -1.26
CA ASN A 54 -2.18 15.08 -2.65
C ASN A 54 -3.11 16.14 -3.26
N VAL A 55 -3.05 17.40 -2.84
CA VAL A 55 -3.82 18.52 -3.42
C VAL A 55 -3.06 19.84 -3.21
N ALA A 56 -3.29 20.83 -4.07
CA ALA A 56 -2.65 22.14 -3.94
C ALA A 56 -3.27 23.01 -2.83
N GLY A 57 -4.44 22.62 -2.30
CA GLY A 57 -5.12 23.31 -1.22
C GLY A 57 -6.33 22.54 -0.69
N PRO A 58 -7.02 23.05 0.35
CA PRO A 58 -8.15 22.35 0.95
C PRO A 58 -9.32 22.15 0.00
N LEU A 59 -9.85 20.92 -0.08
CA LEU A 59 -11.04 20.60 -0.88
C LEU A 59 -12.33 20.83 -0.09
N SER A 60 -13.35 21.33 -0.77
CA SER A 60 -14.72 21.43 -0.28
C SER A 60 -15.70 20.66 -1.18
N LEU A 61 -16.87 20.29 -0.64
CA LEU A 61 -17.91 19.62 -1.43
C LEU A 61 -18.40 20.44 -2.64
N PRO A 62 -18.51 21.79 -2.56
CA PRO A 62 -18.73 22.63 -3.74
C PRO A 62 -17.73 22.44 -4.87
N ASP A 63 -16.44 22.25 -4.59
CA ASP A 63 -15.40 22.03 -5.62
C ASP A 63 -15.60 20.72 -6.40
N LEU A 64 -16.36 19.78 -5.82
CA LEU A 64 -16.59 18.43 -6.34
C LEU A 64 -17.98 18.27 -6.97
N ARG A 65 -18.72 19.37 -7.15
CA ARG A 65 -20.04 19.35 -7.80
C ARG A 65 -19.92 18.74 -9.20
N GLY A 66 -20.87 17.87 -9.55
CA GLY A 66 -20.80 17.13 -10.80
C GLY A 66 -20.02 15.81 -10.72
N LYS A 67 -19.29 15.53 -9.63
CA LYS A 67 -18.58 14.25 -9.43
C LYS A 67 -19.34 13.30 -8.51
N ILE A 68 -19.13 12.01 -8.69
CA ILE A 68 -19.41 11.04 -7.62
C ILE A 68 -18.18 11.04 -6.71
N VAL A 69 -18.37 11.17 -5.39
CA VAL A 69 -17.25 11.19 -4.44
C VAL A 69 -17.35 9.96 -3.53
N VAL A 70 -16.26 9.24 -3.35
CA VAL A 70 -16.13 8.19 -2.33
C VAL A 70 -15.22 8.74 -1.24
N LEU A 71 -15.77 8.98 -0.05
CA LEU A 71 -14.97 9.23 1.14
C LEU A 71 -14.57 7.88 1.73
N ASP A 72 -13.27 7.66 1.88
CA ASP A 72 -12.69 6.54 2.61
C ASP A 72 -12.20 7.03 3.97
N PHE A 73 -12.86 6.61 5.04
CA PHE A 73 -12.43 6.91 6.40
C PHE A 73 -11.49 5.81 6.86
N TRP A 74 -10.20 6.15 6.95
CA TRP A 74 -9.12 5.17 7.09
C TRP A 74 -8.07 5.63 8.10
N THR A 75 -7.21 4.70 8.50
CA THR A 75 -6.01 4.95 9.31
C THR A 75 -4.92 4.01 8.81
N TYR A 76 -3.67 4.46 8.74
CA TYR A 76 -2.64 3.73 8.01
C TYR A 76 -2.02 2.55 8.77
N CYS A 77 -2.27 2.43 10.09
CA CYS A 77 -1.91 1.26 10.87
C CYS A 77 -2.76 0.02 10.54
N CYS A 78 -4.02 0.22 10.14
CA CYS A 78 -5.03 -0.83 10.09
C CYS A 78 -4.92 -1.67 8.81
N ILE A 79 -4.73 -2.97 8.97
CA ILE A 79 -4.63 -3.90 7.83
C ILE A 79 -5.90 -3.95 7.00
N ASN A 80 -7.06 -3.80 7.64
CA ASN A 80 -8.35 -3.76 6.96
C ASN A 80 -8.44 -2.52 6.04
N CYS A 81 -7.84 -1.39 6.44
CA CYS A 81 -7.73 -0.20 5.59
C CYS A 81 -6.74 -0.41 4.45
N MET A 82 -5.55 -0.94 4.74
CA MET A 82 -4.53 -1.19 3.71
C MET A 82 -5.04 -2.11 2.60
N GLN A 83 -5.87 -3.10 2.95
CA GLN A 83 -6.42 -4.09 2.02
C GLN A 83 -7.38 -3.52 0.97
N ILE A 84 -8.06 -2.41 1.25
CA ILE A 84 -8.98 -1.79 0.27
C ILE A 84 -8.28 -0.84 -0.69
N LEU A 85 -7.06 -0.37 -0.38
CA LEU A 85 -6.34 0.62 -1.19
C LEU A 85 -6.13 0.18 -2.65
N PRO A 86 -5.72 -1.08 -2.94
CA PRO A 86 -5.58 -1.54 -4.33
C PRO A 86 -6.92 -1.54 -5.10
N ASP A 87 -8.01 -1.85 -4.40
CA ASP A 87 -9.35 -1.87 -4.99
C ASP A 87 -9.87 -0.45 -5.24
N LEU A 88 -9.57 0.51 -4.35
CA LEU A 88 -9.83 1.94 -4.58
C LEU A 88 -8.99 2.46 -5.76
N GLN A 89 -7.69 2.19 -5.80
CA GLN A 89 -6.82 2.60 -6.91
C GLN A 89 -7.30 2.05 -8.25
N ARG A 90 -7.79 0.80 -8.27
CA ARG A 90 -8.40 0.21 -9.46
C ARG A 90 -9.72 0.89 -9.83
N LEU A 91 -10.52 1.27 -8.84
CA LEU A 91 -11.78 2.00 -9.06
C LEU A 91 -11.53 3.39 -9.64
N GLU A 92 -10.53 4.10 -9.15
CA GLU A 92 -10.10 5.40 -9.68
C GLU A 92 -9.69 5.30 -11.16
N ARG A 93 -8.94 4.24 -11.52
CA ARG A 93 -8.54 3.98 -12.92
C ARG A 93 -9.71 3.58 -13.82
N GLU A 94 -10.75 2.96 -13.28
CA GLU A 94 -11.96 2.57 -14.03
C GLU A 94 -12.88 3.77 -14.28
N TYR A 95 -12.88 4.76 -13.38
CA TYR A 95 -13.77 5.93 -13.42
C TYR A 95 -13.05 7.29 -13.31
N PRO A 96 -11.97 7.55 -14.08
CA PRO A 96 -11.09 8.71 -13.90
C PRO A 96 -11.78 10.06 -14.14
N GLU A 97 -12.88 10.05 -14.90
CA GLU A 97 -13.65 11.24 -15.25
C GLU A 97 -14.85 11.47 -14.32
N GLN A 98 -15.39 10.41 -13.71
CA GLN A 98 -16.65 10.46 -12.97
C GLN A 98 -16.48 10.45 -11.46
N LEU A 99 -15.42 9.80 -10.97
CA LEU A 99 -15.19 9.50 -9.57
C LEU A 99 -14.04 10.34 -9.00
N VAL A 100 -14.22 10.80 -7.77
CA VAL A 100 -13.13 11.26 -6.91
C VAL A 100 -13.14 10.42 -5.64
N VAL A 101 -12.02 9.77 -5.32
CA VAL A 101 -11.83 9.18 -3.99
C VAL A 101 -11.18 10.23 -3.10
N ILE A 102 -11.57 10.31 -1.83
CA ILE A 102 -10.91 11.15 -0.82
C ILE A 102 -10.67 10.30 0.42
N GLY A 103 -9.40 10.18 0.80
CA GLY A 103 -9.01 9.56 2.06
C GLY A 103 -9.22 10.56 3.21
N VAL A 104 -10.18 10.31 4.07
CA VAL A 104 -10.32 11.01 5.35
C VAL A 104 -9.53 10.22 6.40
N HIS A 105 -8.26 10.60 6.58
CA HIS A 105 -7.39 9.92 7.52
C HIS A 105 -7.78 10.29 8.96
N ALA A 106 -8.41 9.36 9.67
CA ALA A 106 -8.89 9.52 11.03
C ALA A 106 -8.07 8.59 11.94
N PRO A 107 -7.06 9.11 12.67
CA PRO A 107 -6.04 8.29 13.32
C PRO A 107 -6.59 7.46 14.48
N LYS A 108 -6.08 6.24 14.63
CA LYS A 108 -6.27 5.42 15.84
C LYS A 108 -5.23 5.77 16.90
N PHE A 109 -3.96 5.84 16.52
CA PHE A 109 -2.80 6.05 17.38
C PHE A 109 -2.37 7.52 17.44
N LEU A 110 -1.50 7.85 18.40
CA LEU A 110 -0.98 9.22 18.56
C LEU A 110 -0.01 9.59 17.43
N GLY A 111 0.86 8.65 17.03
CA GLY A 111 1.84 8.86 15.96
C GLY A 111 1.21 9.22 14.61
N GLU A 112 0.02 8.67 14.34
CA GLU A 112 -0.71 8.88 13.09
C GLU A 112 -1.32 10.29 12.97
N ARG A 113 -1.33 11.09 14.04
CA ARG A 113 -1.83 12.48 14.00
C ARG A 113 -0.88 13.43 13.27
N ASP A 114 0.41 13.09 13.22
CA ASP A 114 1.43 13.89 12.57
C ASP A 114 1.27 13.80 11.04
N THR A 115 1.10 14.95 10.38
CA THR A 115 0.90 14.98 8.93
C THR A 115 2.10 14.40 8.18
N GLN A 116 3.33 14.56 8.66
CA GLN A 116 4.48 13.98 7.97
C GLN A 116 4.39 12.45 7.94
N ASN A 117 3.93 11.81 9.02
CA ASN A 117 3.76 10.36 9.03
C ASN A 117 2.65 9.92 8.07
N VAL A 118 1.55 10.69 7.96
CA VAL A 118 0.50 10.45 6.97
C VAL A 118 1.04 10.59 5.54
N ARG A 119 1.89 11.60 5.28
CA ARG A 119 2.58 11.79 3.99
C ARG A 119 3.48 10.60 3.66
N GLU A 120 4.27 10.11 4.61
CA GLU A 120 5.07 8.89 4.42
C GLU A 120 4.20 7.67 4.14
N ALA A 121 3.05 7.53 4.80
CA ALA A 121 2.11 6.44 4.53
C ALA A 121 1.49 6.54 3.12
N ILE A 122 1.13 7.74 2.65
CA ILE A 122 0.66 7.99 1.28
C ILE A 122 1.69 7.51 0.26
N LEU A 123 2.96 7.90 0.47
CA LEU A 123 4.07 7.50 -0.40
C LEU A 123 4.34 6.00 -0.35
N ARG A 124 4.26 5.39 0.84
CA ARG A 124 4.51 3.96 1.07
C ARG A 124 3.47 3.08 0.41
N TYR A 125 2.20 3.47 0.44
CA TYR A 125 1.09 2.69 -0.11
C TYR A 125 0.67 3.14 -1.52
N GLY A 126 1.36 4.11 -2.11
CA GLY A 126 1.09 4.58 -3.47
C GLY A 126 -0.29 5.21 -3.64
N ILE A 127 -0.74 5.95 -2.62
CA ILE A 127 -2.04 6.64 -2.62
C ILE A 127 -1.93 7.88 -3.51
N GLU A 128 -2.79 7.97 -4.53
CA GLU A 128 -2.80 9.08 -5.50
C GLU A 128 -4.05 9.98 -5.38
N HIS A 129 -5.06 9.58 -4.61
CA HIS A 129 -6.19 10.46 -4.30
C HIS A 129 -5.85 11.51 -3.24
N PRO A 130 -6.62 12.61 -3.17
CA PRO A 130 -6.60 13.55 -2.06
C PRO A 130 -6.76 12.87 -0.71
N VAL A 131 -5.98 13.32 0.26
CA VAL A 131 -6.09 12.88 1.66
C VAL A 131 -6.20 14.09 2.56
N VAL A 132 -7.16 14.07 3.49
CA VAL A 132 -7.23 15.05 4.58
C VAL A 132 -6.82 14.39 5.88
N ASN A 133 -5.86 14.99 6.60
CA ASN A 133 -5.50 14.56 7.94
C ASN A 133 -6.56 15.07 8.93
N ASP A 134 -7.53 14.23 9.26
CA ASP A 134 -8.56 14.48 10.27
C ASP A 134 -8.05 14.08 11.67
N ALA A 135 -6.91 14.64 12.09
CA ALA A 135 -6.18 14.27 13.31
C ALA A 135 -7.02 14.32 14.60
N ASN A 136 -8.09 15.12 14.60
CA ASN A 136 -9.02 15.29 15.71
C ASN A 136 -10.37 14.58 15.50
N ALA A 137 -10.49 13.74 14.47
CA ALA A 137 -11.70 13.01 14.06
C ALA A 137 -12.95 13.91 13.92
N ILE A 138 -12.78 15.17 13.50
CA ILE A 138 -13.88 16.14 13.35
C ILE A 138 -14.76 15.74 12.16
N ILE A 139 -14.15 15.47 11.01
CA ILE A 139 -14.86 15.05 9.79
C ILE A 139 -15.49 13.67 10.04
N ALA A 140 -14.74 12.72 10.59
CA ALA A 140 -15.24 11.38 10.92
C ALA A 140 -16.49 11.42 11.82
N ARG A 141 -16.52 12.27 12.85
CA ARG A 141 -17.70 12.46 13.71
C ARG A 141 -18.89 13.08 12.97
N LYS A 142 -18.66 14.06 12.09
CA LYS A 142 -19.75 14.64 11.26
C LYS A 142 -20.44 13.58 10.39
N TYR A 143 -19.69 12.58 9.91
CA TYR A 143 -20.19 11.49 9.08
C TYR A 143 -20.60 10.23 9.87
N GLY A 144 -20.57 10.28 11.21
CA GLY A 144 -20.98 9.19 12.09
C GLY A 144 -20.14 7.92 11.93
N VAL A 145 -18.84 8.06 11.73
CA VAL A 145 -17.92 6.92 11.54
C VAL A 145 -17.54 6.30 12.88
N ALA A 146 -17.60 4.96 12.95
CA ALA A 146 -17.31 4.19 14.16
C ALA A 146 -16.43 2.94 13.92
N SER A 147 -15.99 2.73 12.67
CA SER A 147 -15.18 1.58 12.27
C SER A 147 -14.25 1.95 11.11
N TRP A 148 -13.14 1.23 10.98
CA TRP A 148 -12.16 1.42 9.92
C TRP A 148 -12.02 0.15 9.07
N PRO A 149 -11.96 0.24 7.74
CA PRO A 149 -12.34 1.42 6.94
C PRO A 149 -13.86 1.63 6.97
N THR A 150 -14.29 2.83 6.60
CA THR A 150 -15.71 3.13 6.35
C THR A 150 -15.82 3.95 5.08
N LEU A 151 -16.70 3.55 4.16
CA LEU A 151 -16.95 4.28 2.92
C LEU A 151 -18.26 5.05 2.97
N ARG A 152 -18.25 6.27 2.43
CA ARG A 152 -19.45 7.08 2.14
C ARG A 152 -19.42 7.48 0.67
N VAL A 153 -20.51 7.21 -0.05
CA VAL A 153 -20.64 7.65 -1.45
C VAL A 153 -21.53 8.89 -1.49
N ILE A 154 -21.02 9.96 -2.07
CA ILE A 154 -21.70 11.24 -2.29
C ILE A 154 -22.02 11.37 -3.78
N ASP A 155 -23.23 11.81 -4.09
CA ASP A 155 -23.67 12.05 -5.45
C ASP A 155 -23.25 13.42 -6.02
N PRO A 156 -23.41 13.66 -7.33
CA PRO A 156 -23.03 14.93 -7.96
C PRO A 156 -23.73 16.17 -7.40
N SER A 157 -24.84 15.96 -6.67
CA SER A 157 -25.61 16.99 -5.99
C SER A 157 -25.22 17.15 -4.52
N GLY A 158 -24.11 16.55 -4.07
CA GLY A 158 -23.57 16.71 -2.73
C GLY A 158 -24.34 15.97 -1.63
N ASN A 159 -25.06 14.89 -1.98
CA ASN A 159 -25.80 14.08 -1.01
C ASN A 159 -25.12 12.72 -0.81
N VAL A 160 -24.98 12.27 0.44
CA VAL A 160 -24.63 10.88 0.76
C VAL A 160 -25.75 9.97 0.30
N ILE A 161 -25.43 9.00 -0.56
CA ILE A 161 -26.36 8.06 -1.18
C ILE A 161 -26.06 6.60 -0.86
N ALA A 162 -24.87 6.31 -0.32
CA ALA A 162 -24.53 4.97 0.14
C ALA A 162 -23.50 4.97 1.28
N THR A 163 -23.52 3.88 2.04
CA THR A 163 -22.62 3.58 3.16
C THR A 163 -22.10 2.15 3.05
N HIS A 164 -20.85 1.93 3.47
CA HIS A 164 -20.27 0.61 3.66
C HIS A 164 -19.30 0.65 4.84
N GLU A 165 -19.39 -0.32 5.74
CA GLU A 165 -18.49 -0.43 6.90
C GLU A 165 -17.63 -1.68 6.76
N GLY A 166 -16.34 -1.56 7.07
CA GLY A 166 -15.35 -2.59 6.87
C GLY A 166 -14.85 -2.70 5.43
N GLU A 167 -14.07 -3.74 5.16
CA GLU A 167 -13.44 -3.97 3.85
C GLU A 167 -14.49 -4.08 2.73
N ALA A 168 -14.26 -3.34 1.65
CA ALA A 168 -15.01 -3.45 0.40
C ALA A 168 -14.12 -4.09 -0.66
N THR A 169 -14.73 -4.75 -1.64
CA THR A 169 -13.99 -5.33 -2.78
C THR A 169 -14.20 -4.48 -4.03
N PHE A 170 -13.27 -4.53 -4.97
CA PHE A 170 -13.46 -3.90 -6.26
C PHE A 170 -14.74 -4.40 -6.96
N ALA A 171 -15.06 -5.69 -6.84
CA ALA A 171 -16.27 -6.26 -7.46
C ALA A 171 -17.55 -5.58 -6.94
N THR A 172 -17.68 -5.41 -5.62
CA THR A 172 -18.86 -4.79 -5.00
C THR A 172 -18.91 -3.28 -5.29
N LEU A 173 -17.78 -2.58 -5.18
CA LEU A 173 -17.66 -1.16 -5.49
C LEU A 173 -17.98 -0.86 -6.96
N ASN A 174 -17.38 -1.62 -7.89
CA ASN A 174 -17.57 -1.42 -9.32
C ASN A 174 -19.02 -1.70 -9.73
N ALA A 175 -19.65 -2.76 -9.21
CA ALA A 175 -21.04 -3.05 -9.51
C ALA A 175 -21.99 -1.90 -9.09
N PHE A 176 -21.73 -1.29 -7.93
CA PHE A 176 -22.44 -0.10 -7.47
C PHE A 176 -22.15 1.11 -8.37
N MET A 177 -20.87 1.40 -8.64
CA MET A 177 -20.44 2.55 -9.45
C MET A 177 -21.02 2.52 -10.86
N LYS A 178 -21.05 1.36 -11.54
CA LYS A 178 -21.68 1.22 -12.87
C LYS A 178 -23.11 1.74 -12.91
N ARG A 179 -23.91 1.38 -11.89
CA ARG A 179 -25.32 1.81 -11.79
C ARG A 179 -25.43 3.29 -11.48
N THR A 180 -24.61 3.79 -10.56
CA THR A 180 -24.61 5.19 -10.10
C THR A 180 -24.20 6.14 -11.22
N VAL A 181 -23.11 5.82 -11.94
CA VAL A 181 -22.66 6.59 -13.12
C VAL A 181 -23.75 6.62 -14.20
N ALA A 182 -24.33 5.47 -14.55
CA ALA A 182 -25.39 5.41 -15.57
C ALA A 182 -26.66 6.18 -15.16
N LYS A 183 -26.97 6.26 -13.87
CA LYS A 183 -28.09 7.05 -13.34
C LYS A 183 -27.82 8.56 -13.54
N TYR A 184 -26.70 9.06 -13.05
CA TYR A 184 -26.43 10.50 -13.05
C TYR A 184 -26.02 11.05 -14.43
N ARG A 185 -25.39 10.22 -15.28
CA ARG A 185 -25.17 10.58 -16.69
C ARG A 185 -26.50 10.81 -17.42
N ARG A 186 -27.50 9.94 -17.22
CA ARG A 186 -28.84 10.11 -17.81
C ARG A 186 -29.59 11.33 -17.27
N ALA A 187 -29.31 11.72 -16.03
CA ALA A 187 -29.90 12.91 -15.41
C ALA A 187 -29.21 14.22 -15.85
N GLY A 188 -28.06 14.16 -16.53
CA GLY A 188 -27.35 15.33 -17.03
C GLY A 188 -26.64 16.15 -15.95
N ASN A 189 -26.39 15.57 -14.76
CA ASN A 189 -25.76 16.26 -13.63
C ASN A 189 -24.35 15.73 -13.30
N LEU A 190 -23.71 15.01 -14.24
CA LEU A 190 -22.35 14.50 -14.11
C LEU A 190 -21.38 15.39 -14.92
N ASP A 191 -20.40 16.00 -14.26
CA ASP A 191 -19.26 16.67 -14.92
C ASP A 191 -18.17 15.64 -15.14
N GLU A 192 -17.91 15.28 -16.39
CA GLU A 192 -16.91 14.26 -16.76
C GLU A 192 -15.54 14.86 -17.12
N THR A 193 -15.31 16.15 -16.80
CA THR A 193 -13.99 16.79 -17.01
C THR A 193 -12.96 16.21 -16.03
N PRO A 194 -11.85 15.59 -16.47
CA PRO A 194 -10.86 15.02 -15.57
C PRO A 194 -10.30 16.03 -14.56
N LEU A 195 -10.11 15.60 -13.32
CA LEU A 195 -9.44 16.37 -12.27
C LEU A 195 -7.99 15.92 -12.17
N ARG A 196 -7.09 16.85 -11.82
CA ARG A 196 -5.73 16.49 -11.39
C ARG A 196 -5.44 17.06 -10.02
N PHE A 197 -4.66 16.27 -9.30
CA PHE A 197 -4.22 16.49 -7.95
C PHE A 197 -2.71 16.68 -7.91
N ALA A 198 -2.22 17.51 -6.99
CA ALA A 198 -0.80 17.78 -6.79
C ALA A 198 -0.25 16.69 -5.85
N LEU A 199 0.37 15.66 -6.41
CA LEU A 199 0.66 14.44 -5.67
C LEU A 199 1.93 14.59 -4.82
N GLU A 200 1.93 14.04 -3.60
CA GLU A 200 3.11 14.01 -2.73
C GLU A 200 4.29 13.29 -3.40
N ARG A 201 4.00 12.25 -4.21
CA ARG A 201 5.02 11.49 -4.93
C ARG A 201 5.80 12.32 -5.95
N GLU A 202 5.19 13.38 -6.51
CA GLU A 202 5.84 14.28 -7.47
C GLU A 202 6.89 15.18 -6.79
N GLN A 203 6.87 15.27 -5.46
CA GLN A 203 7.79 16.04 -4.63
C GLN A 203 8.80 15.16 -3.89
N ALA A 204 8.67 13.83 -3.99
CA ALA A 204 9.48 12.90 -3.23
C ALA A 204 10.81 12.60 -3.94
N GLU A 205 11.92 12.77 -3.23
CA GLU A 205 13.25 12.49 -3.77
C GLU A 205 13.50 10.97 -3.96
N PRO A 206 14.20 10.56 -5.03
CA PRO A 206 14.67 9.19 -5.19
C PRO A 206 15.72 8.84 -4.13
N THR A 207 15.56 7.70 -3.47
CA THR A 207 16.49 7.20 -2.43
C THR A 207 17.00 5.79 -2.79
N PRO A 208 18.20 5.36 -2.35
CA PRO A 208 18.70 4.02 -2.68
C PRO A 208 17.86 2.87 -2.11
N LEU A 209 17.37 3.04 -0.88
CA LEU A 209 16.34 2.21 -0.26
C LEU A 209 15.07 3.05 -0.16
N ARG A 210 13.90 2.42 -0.21
CA ARG A 210 12.60 3.08 -0.05
C ARG A 210 11.73 2.25 0.88
N PHE A 211 11.41 2.81 2.05
CA PHE A 211 10.58 2.16 3.08
C PHE A 211 11.03 0.72 3.37
N PRO A 212 12.31 0.48 3.76
CA PRO A 212 12.74 -0.87 4.08
C PRO A 212 11.92 -1.41 5.26
N GLY A 213 11.09 -2.42 5.01
CA GLY A 213 10.12 -2.89 6.01
C GLY A 213 10.69 -3.94 6.96
N LYS A 214 11.67 -4.74 6.51
CA LYS A 214 12.36 -5.75 7.35
C LYS A 214 13.81 -5.90 6.95
N VAL A 215 14.61 -6.38 7.90
CA VAL A 215 16.01 -6.74 7.72
C VAL A 215 16.25 -8.13 8.31
N LEU A 216 17.14 -8.90 7.70
CA LEU A 216 17.57 -10.23 8.15
C LEU A 216 19.09 -10.33 8.04
N VAL A 217 19.73 -10.85 9.09
CA VAL A 217 21.18 -11.05 9.13
C VAL A 217 21.52 -12.54 9.03
N ASP A 218 22.54 -12.84 8.21
CA ASP A 218 23.19 -14.15 8.13
C ASP A 218 24.63 -14.00 8.64
N PRO A 219 24.89 -14.30 9.93
CA PRO A 219 26.21 -14.12 10.52
C PRO A 219 27.24 -15.12 9.96
N VAL A 220 26.80 -16.29 9.48
CA VAL A 220 27.68 -17.34 8.96
C VAL A 220 28.26 -16.92 7.61
N ALA A 221 27.41 -16.51 6.66
CA ALA A 221 27.86 -16.01 5.37
C ALA A 221 28.26 -14.52 5.38
N LYS A 222 28.08 -13.84 6.53
CA LYS A 222 28.31 -12.40 6.72
C LYS A 222 27.50 -11.54 5.73
N ARG A 223 26.21 -11.85 5.60
CA ARG A 223 25.28 -11.16 4.68
C ARG A 223 24.13 -10.50 5.44
N LEU A 224 23.61 -9.45 4.83
CA LEU A 224 22.40 -8.76 5.21
C LEU A 224 21.42 -8.84 4.05
N TYR A 225 20.18 -9.22 4.34
CA TYR A 225 19.06 -9.16 3.41
C TYR A 225 18.12 -8.05 3.89
N ILE A 226 17.78 -7.14 3.00
CA ILE A 226 16.90 -6.00 3.29
C ILE A 226 15.69 -6.14 2.38
N ALA A 227 14.49 -6.18 2.97
CA ALA A 227 13.26 -6.06 2.22
C ALA A 227 13.06 -4.58 1.93
N ASP A 228 13.46 -4.17 0.72
CA ASP A 228 13.35 -2.80 0.21
C ASP A 228 11.92 -2.60 -0.31
N SER A 229 10.98 -2.52 0.62
CA SER A 229 9.55 -2.76 0.38
C SER A 229 8.94 -1.76 -0.59
N GLY A 230 9.29 -0.48 -0.47
CA GLY A 230 8.83 0.59 -1.37
C GLY A 230 9.43 0.55 -2.77
N HIS A 231 10.51 -0.22 -2.97
CA HIS A 231 11.02 -0.56 -4.31
C HIS A 231 10.66 -1.98 -4.73
N HIS A 232 9.80 -2.68 -3.97
CA HIS A 232 9.32 -4.03 -4.28
C HIS A 232 10.42 -5.03 -4.68
N ARG A 233 11.53 -5.03 -3.92
CA ARG A 233 12.71 -5.85 -4.18
C ARG A 233 13.41 -6.26 -2.89
N ILE A 234 14.36 -7.19 -2.98
CA ILE A 234 15.25 -7.56 -1.87
C ILE A 234 16.67 -7.11 -2.20
N VAL A 235 17.28 -6.33 -1.31
CA VAL A 235 18.68 -5.91 -1.42
C VAL A 235 19.55 -6.86 -0.58
N VAL A 236 20.66 -7.33 -1.16
CA VAL A 236 21.64 -8.17 -0.49
C VAL A 236 22.93 -7.37 -0.33
N ALA A 237 23.41 -7.25 0.90
CA ALA A 237 24.68 -6.60 1.24
C ALA A 237 25.53 -7.50 2.14
N ASN A 238 26.80 -7.16 2.34
CA ASN A 238 27.59 -7.73 3.42
C ASN A 238 27.38 -6.93 4.73
N LEU A 239 27.93 -7.41 5.85
CA LEU A 239 27.79 -6.73 7.15
C LEU A 239 28.50 -5.37 7.26
N THR A 240 29.36 -5.02 6.29
CA THR A 240 30.03 -3.71 6.20
C THR A 240 29.26 -2.71 5.33
N GLY A 241 28.12 -3.11 4.75
CA GLY A 241 27.32 -2.26 3.86
C GLY A 241 27.76 -2.25 2.40
N LYS A 242 28.61 -3.18 1.94
CA LYS A 242 28.88 -3.36 0.51
C LYS A 242 27.74 -4.12 -0.15
N MET A 243 27.11 -3.53 -1.17
CA MET A 243 26.11 -4.23 -1.96
C MET A 243 26.69 -5.49 -2.62
N LEU A 244 26.00 -6.62 -2.48
CA LEU A 244 26.32 -7.89 -3.13
C LEU A 244 25.37 -8.18 -4.30
N GLY A 245 24.16 -7.63 -4.27
CA GLY A 245 23.22 -7.69 -5.39
C GLY A 245 21.80 -7.28 -5.01
N VAL A 246 20.93 -7.29 -6.01
CA VAL A 246 19.49 -7.03 -5.88
C VAL A 246 18.74 -8.23 -6.45
N ILE A 247 17.65 -8.61 -5.78
CA ILE A 247 16.74 -9.67 -6.20
C ILE A 247 15.37 -9.05 -6.43
N GLY A 248 14.85 -9.22 -7.64
CA GLY A 248 13.62 -8.60 -8.10
C GLY A 248 13.88 -7.43 -9.05
N THR A 249 12.97 -7.22 -10.01
CA THR A 249 13.05 -6.10 -10.97
C THR A 249 12.72 -4.74 -10.36
N GLY A 250 12.06 -4.74 -9.19
CA GLY A 250 11.50 -3.57 -8.52
C GLY A 250 10.13 -3.13 -9.03
N ARG A 251 9.59 -3.78 -10.07
CA ARG A 251 8.19 -3.58 -10.48
C ARG A 251 7.27 -4.39 -9.58
N ILE A 252 6.12 -3.79 -9.26
CA ILE A 252 4.99 -4.48 -8.63
C ILE A 252 4.58 -5.68 -9.49
N GLY A 253 4.54 -6.87 -8.89
CA GLY A 253 4.08 -8.09 -9.55
C GLY A 253 4.43 -9.35 -8.77
N ARG A 254 4.05 -10.53 -9.29
CA ARG A 254 4.25 -11.84 -8.63
C ARG A 254 4.96 -12.88 -9.50
N ASP A 255 5.74 -12.44 -10.47
CA ASP A 255 6.42 -13.31 -11.40
C ASP A 255 7.52 -14.09 -10.67
N ASP A 256 7.53 -15.41 -10.86
CA ASP A 256 8.64 -16.30 -10.51
C ASP A 256 9.72 -16.20 -11.60
N GLY A 257 10.93 -16.71 -11.36
CA GLY A 257 11.99 -16.70 -12.38
C GLY A 257 13.40 -16.69 -11.81
N THR A 258 14.34 -16.16 -12.57
CA THR A 258 15.68 -15.86 -12.05
C THR A 258 15.64 -14.71 -11.04
N LEU A 259 16.71 -14.50 -10.27
CA LEU A 259 16.80 -13.39 -9.31
C LEU A 259 16.55 -12.01 -9.96
N ALA A 260 16.91 -11.82 -11.23
CA ALA A 260 16.74 -10.54 -11.94
C ALA A 260 15.37 -10.37 -12.61
N GLN A 261 14.61 -11.46 -12.81
CA GLN A 261 13.33 -11.44 -13.51
C GLN A 261 12.12 -11.41 -12.57
N ALA A 262 12.29 -11.93 -11.35
CA ALA A 262 11.21 -11.99 -10.39
C ALA A 262 10.63 -10.60 -10.08
N THR A 263 9.34 -10.55 -9.76
CA THR A 263 8.67 -9.35 -9.25
C THR A 263 8.09 -9.65 -7.86
N PHE A 264 8.01 -8.63 -7.02
CA PHE A 264 7.41 -8.67 -5.68
C PHE A 264 6.40 -7.52 -5.55
N SER A 265 5.61 -7.51 -4.48
CA SER A 265 4.72 -6.40 -4.10
C SER A 265 4.85 -6.18 -2.60
N SER A 266 5.63 -5.15 -2.27
CA SER A 266 5.89 -4.71 -0.89
C SER A 266 6.32 -5.85 0.05
N PRO A 267 7.43 -6.56 -0.25
CA PRO A 267 7.89 -7.67 0.57
C PRO A 267 8.26 -7.21 1.98
N GLN A 268 8.03 -8.06 2.98
CA GLN A 268 8.29 -7.80 4.40
C GLN A 268 9.18 -8.89 5.00
N GLY A 269 8.63 -9.70 5.91
CA GLY A 269 9.34 -10.71 6.69
C GLY A 269 10.17 -11.67 5.86
N MET A 270 11.36 -11.97 6.35
CA MET A 270 12.27 -12.92 5.73
C MET A 270 12.77 -13.93 6.75
N ALA A 271 13.04 -15.15 6.29
CA ALA A 271 13.70 -16.18 7.09
C ALA A 271 14.65 -16.99 6.21
N LEU A 272 15.82 -17.34 6.73
CA LEU A 272 16.86 -18.05 5.97
C LEU A 272 17.09 -19.44 6.57
N ARG A 273 17.10 -20.45 5.70
CA ARG A 273 17.57 -21.81 6.03
C ARG A 273 18.57 -22.26 4.97
N ASP A 274 19.78 -22.56 5.39
CA ASP A 274 20.88 -22.92 4.48
C ASP A 274 21.07 -21.86 3.38
N ASN A 275 20.81 -22.20 2.12
CA ASN A 275 20.88 -21.28 0.97
C ASN A 275 19.50 -20.85 0.45
N ILE A 276 18.44 -21.09 1.23
CA ILE A 276 17.06 -20.80 0.83
C ILE A 276 16.52 -19.66 1.71
N LEU A 277 16.27 -18.52 1.07
CA LEU A 277 15.63 -17.35 1.68
C LEU A 277 14.12 -17.41 1.41
N TYR A 278 13.32 -17.42 2.46
CA TYR A 278 11.87 -17.30 2.39
C TYR A 278 11.47 -15.85 2.60
N VAL A 279 10.48 -15.39 1.84
CA VAL A 279 10.00 -14.00 1.86
C VAL A 279 8.48 -13.99 1.97
N ALA A 280 7.96 -13.22 2.93
CA ALA A 280 6.58 -12.82 2.98
C ALA A 280 6.39 -11.65 2.00
N ASP A 281 5.74 -11.95 0.87
CA ASP A 281 5.46 -11.00 -0.20
C ASP A 281 4.04 -10.48 -0.01
N THR A 282 3.95 -9.44 0.81
CA THR A 282 2.78 -9.12 1.63
C THR A 282 1.56 -8.73 0.82
N GLU A 283 1.70 -7.80 -0.13
CA GLU A 283 0.60 -7.36 -0.99
C GLU A 283 0.28 -8.36 -2.11
N ASN A 284 1.22 -9.24 -2.44
CA ASN A 284 0.94 -10.39 -3.30
C ASN A 284 0.25 -11.53 -2.54
N HIS A 285 0.04 -11.40 -1.23
CA HIS A 285 -0.55 -12.43 -0.39
C HIS A 285 0.12 -13.80 -0.61
N ALA A 286 1.46 -13.81 -0.64
CA ALA A 286 2.24 -14.98 -1.04
C ALA A 286 3.48 -15.18 -0.17
N ILE A 287 3.92 -16.45 -0.10
CA ILE A 287 5.24 -16.81 0.41
C ILE A 287 6.11 -17.19 -0.77
N ARG A 288 7.23 -16.48 -0.91
CA ARG A 288 8.23 -16.70 -1.96
C ARG A 288 9.42 -17.44 -1.38
N GLN A 289 10.03 -18.29 -2.19
CA GLN A 289 11.24 -19.02 -1.91
C GLN A 289 12.31 -18.61 -2.91
N ILE A 290 13.45 -18.16 -2.40
CA ILE A 290 14.62 -17.75 -3.17
C ILE A 290 15.73 -18.75 -2.91
N ASP A 291 16.05 -19.55 -3.91
CA ASP A 291 17.22 -20.41 -3.89
C ASP A 291 18.44 -19.58 -4.34
N LEU A 292 19.31 -19.26 -3.39
CA LEU A 292 20.49 -18.42 -3.62
C LEU A 292 21.57 -19.14 -4.44
N ARG A 293 21.60 -20.48 -4.42
CA ARG A 293 22.55 -21.29 -5.18
C ARG A 293 22.08 -21.48 -6.61
N ALA A 294 20.82 -21.87 -6.79
CA ALA A 294 20.19 -22.03 -8.10
C ALA A 294 19.81 -20.68 -8.75
N ARG A 295 19.89 -19.58 -8.00
CA ARG A 295 19.54 -18.22 -8.42
C ARG A 295 18.11 -18.11 -8.95
N LYS A 296 17.17 -18.72 -8.23
CA LYS A 296 15.77 -18.86 -8.67
C LYS A 296 14.79 -18.45 -7.58
N VAL A 297 13.76 -17.69 -7.96
CA VAL A 297 12.62 -17.32 -7.14
C VAL A 297 11.40 -18.17 -7.54
N THR A 298 10.69 -18.70 -6.56
CA THR A 298 9.45 -19.48 -6.77
C THR A 298 8.40 -19.16 -5.71
N THR A 299 7.13 -19.18 -6.09
CA THR A 299 6.02 -19.06 -5.13
C THR A 299 5.74 -20.42 -4.50
N ILE A 300 5.70 -20.50 -3.17
CA ILE A 300 5.47 -21.76 -2.44
C ILE A 300 4.14 -21.79 -1.68
N ALA A 301 3.54 -20.64 -1.37
CA ALA A 301 2.21 -20.52 -0.80
C ALA A 301 1.52 -19.23 -1.26
N GLY A 302 0.18 -19.22 -1.29
CA GLY A 302 -0.60 -18.07 -1.74
C GLY A 302 -1.01 -18.12 -3.21
N THR A 303 -2.22 -17.64 -3.50
CA THR A 303 -2.80 -17.56 -4.84
C THR A 303 -2.59 -16.20 -5.51
N GLY A 304 -2.19 -15.17 -4.75
CA GLY A 304 -2.25 -13.77 -5.18
C GLY A 304 -3.46 -13.00 -4.68
N GLU A 305 -4.45 -13.71 -4.15
CA GLU A 305 -5.72 -13.12 -3.70
C GLU A 305 -5.73 -13.05 -2.18
N GLN A 306 -6.36 -12.00 -1.66
CA GLN A 306 -6.59 -11.84 -0.24
C GLN A 306 -7.57 -12.91 0.25
N ALA A 307 -7.16 -13.67 1.27
CA ALA A 307 -8.02 -14.60 1.95
C ALA A 307 -8.93 -13.89 2.96
N PRO A 308 -10.18 -14.33 3.13
CA PRO A 308 -10.93 -14.02 4.33
C PRO A 308 -10.35 -14.78 5.54
N SER A 309 -10.68 -14.33 6.75
CA SER A 309 -10.36 -15.07 7.97
C SER A 309 -10.97 -16.48 7.96
N VAL A 310 -10.12 -17.49 8.10
CA VAL A 310 -10.50 -18.92 8.05
C VAL A 310 -9.69 -19.75 9.04
N ILE A 311 -10.19 -20.94 9.40
CA ILE A 311 -9.41 -21.97 10.09
C ILE A 311 -9.09 -23.09 9.11
N VAL A 312 -7.83 -23.13 8.65
CA VAL A 312 -7.34 -24.17 7.76
C VAL A 312 -6.73 -25.27 8.61
N ARG A 313 -7.41 -26.42 8.69
CA ARG A 313 -6.94 -27.57 9.49
C ARG A 313 -5.65 -28.18 8.94
N SER A 314 -5.60 -28.36 7.62
CA SER A 314 -4.39 -28.80 6.92
C SER A 314 -4.61 -28.75 5.40
N THR A 315 -3.58 -28.38 4.65
CA THR A 315 -3.50 -28.58 3.21
C THR A 315 -2.07 -28.88 2.78
N ASN A 316 -1.89 -29.77 1.80
CA ASN A 316 -0.60 -30.00 1.12
C ASN A 316 -0.52 -29.28 -0.24
N ARG A 317 -1.46 -28.36 -0.51
CA ARG A 317 -1.51 -27.54 -1.73
C ARG A 317 -1.45 -26.04 -1.40
N PRO A 318 -0.38 -25.56 -0.74
CA PRO A 318 -0.30 -24.18 -0.26
C PRO A 318 -0.40 -23.12 -1.36
N ARG A 319 0.02 -23.42 -2.61
CA ARG A 319 -0.12 -22.51 -3.76
C ARG A 319 -1.56 -22.29 -4.23
N GLY A 320 -2.47 -23.18 -3.87
CA GLY A 320 -3.90 -23.09 -4.24
C GLY A 320 -4.78 -22.48 -3.14
N LEU A 321 -4.17 -22.00 -2.05
CA LEU A 321 -4.86 -21.40 -0.92
C LEU A 321 -4.52 -19.91 -0.87
N PRO A 322 -5.51 -19.00 -0.89
CA PRO A 322 -5.26 -17.58 -0.69
C PRO A 322 -4.69 -17.33 0.71
N LEU A 323 -3.93 -16.26 0.87
CA LEU A 323 -3.40 -15.80 2.16
C LEU A 323 -3.87 -14.36 2.42
N ALA A 324 -3.78 -13.88 3.66
CA ALA A 324 -4.19 -12.54 4.05
C ALA A 324 -3.00 -11.73 4.61
N SER A 325 -2.24 -11.11 3.72
CA SER A 325 -1.11 -10.22 4.07
C SER A 325 -0.09 -10.86 5.04
N PRO A 326 0.70 -11.86 4.60
CA PRO A 326 1.78 -12.40 5.43
C PRO A 326 2.81 -11.28 5.69
N TRP A 327 3.18 -11.05 6.95
CA TRP A 327 3.99 -9.88 7.34
C TRP A 327 5.36 -10.25 7.91
N ALA A 328 5.43 -11.28 8.74
CA ALA A 328 6.67 -11.76 9.35
C ALA A 328 6.82 -13.27 9.22
N LEU A 329 8.08 -13.72 9.19
CA LEU A 329 8.45 -15.12 9.10
C LEU A 329 9.41 -15.48 10.24
N ALA A 330 9.25 -16.67 10.81
CA ALA A 330 10.23 -17.27 11.71
C ALA A 330 10.40 -18.75 11.40
N LEU A 331 11.62 -19.24 11.49
CA LEU A 331 11.95 -20.65 11.30
C LEU A 331 12.20 -21.33 12.63
N ASP A 332 11.67 -22.53 12.77
CA ASP A 332 12.05 -23.50 13.80
C ASP A 332 12.24 -24.87 13.13
N GLY A 333 13.50 -25.23 12.89
CA GLY A 333 13.87 -26.43 12.13
C GLY A 333 13.26 -26.48 10.72
N ASP A 334 12.29 -27.38 10.52
CA ASP A 334 11.59 -27.58 9.24
C ASP A 334 10.25 -26.83 9.12
N GLU A 335 9.85 -26.13 10.19
CA GLU A 335 8.59 -25.41 10.25
C GLU A 335 8.84 -23.91 10.03
N LEU A 336 8.13 -23.34 9.05
CA LEU A 336 8.09 -21.90 8.80
C LEU A 336 6.79 -21.35 9.41
N TYR A 337 6.93 -20.51 10.43
CA TYR A 337 5.84 -19.76 11.04
C TYR A 337 5.64 -18.44 10.30
N ILE A 338 4.37 -18.08 10.11
CA ILE A 338 3.95 -16.94 9.30
C ILE A 338 2.99 -16.11 10.14
N ALA A 339 3.33 -14.84 10.37
CA ALA A 339 2.43 -13.88 10.95
C ALA A 339 1.48 -13.39 9.85
N MET A 340 0.23 -13.87 9.91
CA MET A 340 -0.83 -13.52 8.97
C MET A 340 -1.57 -12.30 9.50
N ALA A 341 -1.01 -11.12 9.22
CA ALA A 341 -1.53 -9.84 9.72
C ALA A 341 -3.00 -9.63 9.34
N GLY A 342 -3.34 -9.88 8.07
CA GLY A 342 -4.67 -9.62 7.51
C GLY A 342 -5.76 -10.59 7.95
N SER A 343 -5.42 -11.69 8.62
CA SER A 343 -6.42 -12.59 9.22
C SER A 343 -6.25 -12.70 10.74
N HIS A 344 -5.42 -11.86 11.35
CA HIS A 344 -5.07 -11.84 12.76
C HIS A 344 -4.73 -13.24 13.33
N GLN A 345 -3.83 -13.94 12.66
CA GLN A 345 -3.49 -15.33 12.96
C GLN A 345 -1.99 -15.62 12.80
N ILE A 346 -1.54 -16.72 13.41
CA ILE A 346 -0.24 -17.33 13.12
C ILE A 346 -0.49 -18.60 12.32
N TRP A 347 0.19 -18.75 11.19
CA TRP A 347 0.12 -19.94 10.33
C TRP A 347 1.44 -20.69 10.36
N ARG A 348 1.41 -21.99 10.05
CA ARG A 348 2.60 -22.85 10.03
C ARG A 348 2.66 -23.67 8.73
N LEU A 349 3.78 -23.56 8.04
CA LEU A 349 4.14 -24.33 6.85
C LEU A 349 5.29 -25.28 7.15
N LYS A 350 5.04 -26.58 7.09
CA LYS A 350 6.11 -27.58 7.09
C LYS A 350 6.75 -27.65 5.72
N LEU A 351 8.04 -27.35 5.62
CA LEU A 351 8.73 -27.14 4.34
C LEU A 351 8.91 -28.45 3.56
N THR A 352 9.26 -29.56 4.22
CA THR A 352 9.51 -30.86 3.56
C THR A 352 8.31 -31.41 2.80
N ASN A 353 7.12 -31.36 3.39
CA ASN A 353 5.90 -31.94 2.81
C ASN A 353 4.85 -30.90 2.41
N ARG A 354 5.19 -29.61 2.50
CA ARG A 354 4.34 -28.46 2.14
C ARG A 354 3.01 -28.42 2.90
N ARG A 355 2.97 -28.98 4.11
CA ARG A 355 1.76 -28.98 4.94
C ARG A 355 1.56 -27.61 5.58
N LEU A 356 0.53 -26.89 5.13
CA LEU A 356 0.12 -25.59 5.64
C LEU A 356 -1.16 -25.71 6.49
N HIS A 357 -1.23 -24.96 7.58
CA HIS A 357 -2.42 -24.84 8.45
C HIS A 357 -2.37 -23.57 9.28
N THR A 358 -3.53 -23.14 9.77
CA THR A 358 -3.61 -22.15 10.85
C THR A 358 -3.03 -22.79 12.10
N TYR A 359 -2.08 -22.13 12.74
CA TYR A 359 -1.38 -22.62 13.93
C TYR A 359 -1.93 -22.05 15.22
N ALA A 360 -2.21 -20.74 15.25
CA ALA A 360 -2.84 -20.07 16.38
C ALA A 360 -3.71 -18.89 15.93
N GLY A 361 -4.73 -18.56 16.72
CA GLY A 361 -5.63 -17.43 16.49
C GLY A 361 -7.00 -17.87 15.97
N ASN A 362 -8.06 -17.29 16.53
CA ASN A 362 -9.43 -17.51 16.07
C ASN A 362 -9.86 -16.62 14.90
N GLY A 363 -9.06 -15.61 14.53
CA GLY A 363 -9.36 -14.63 13.48
C GLY A 363 -10.18 -13.43 13.93
N VAL A 364 -10.52 -13.32 15.22
CA VAL A 364 -11.03 -12.08 15.82
C VAL A 364 -9.84 -11.18 16.11
N GLU A 365 -9.92 -9.92 15.69
CA GLU A 365 -8.99 -8.86 16.08
C GLU A 365 -9.19 -8.50 17.56
N ASP A 366 -8.40 -9.10 18.44
CA ASP A 366 -8.39 -8.81 19.88
C ASP A 366 -7.11 -9.39 20.53
N ILE A 367 -6.85 -9.03 21.79
CA ILE A 367 -5.76 -9.54 22.60
C ILE A 367 -6.33 -10.52 23.62
N VAL A 368 -6.48 -11.80 23.23
CA VAL A 368 -7.06 -12.83 24.10
C VAL A 368 -6.09 -13.97 24.31
N ASP A 369 -5.83 -14.32 25.56
CA ASP A 369 -5.03 -15.47 25.95
C ASP A 369 -5.87 -16.75 25.93
N GLY A 370 -5.30 -17.87 25.51
CA GLY A 370 -6.10 -19.07 25.30
C GLY A 370 -5.38 -20.25 24.67
N PRO A 371 -6.08 -21.39 24.51
CA PRO A 371 -5.66 -22.44 23.57
C PRO A 371 -5.38 -21.87 22.19
N LEU A 372 -4.44 -22.48 21.47
CA LEU A 372 -3.96 -21.96 20.18
C LEU A 372 -5.09 -21.78 19.15
N LEU A 373 -5.97 -22.77 18.99
CA LEU A 373 -6.95 -22.81 17.91
C LEU A 373 -8.37 -23.15 18.38
N PRO A 374 -9.40 -22.48 17.83
CA PRO A 374 -10.79 -22.85 18.04
C PRO A 374 -11.24 -24.04 17.18
N ARG A 375 -12.51 -24.46 17.33
CA ARG A 375 -13.16 -25.43 16.43
C ARG A 375 -13.57 -24.78 15.10
N THR A 376 -14.09 -23.56 15.15
CA THR A 376 -14.53 -22.77 13.98
C THR A 376 -13.92 -21.37 14.04
N VAL A 377 -13.80 -20.70 12.90
CA VAL A 377 -13.35 -19.31 12.85
C VAL A 377 -14.26 -18.41 13.69
N LEU A 378 -13.69 -17.35 14.27
CA LEU A 378 -14.34 -16.36 15.14
C LEU A 378 -14.92 -16.91 16.45
N GLN A 379 -14.70 -18.19 16.77
CA GLN A 379 -15.17 -18.77 18.03
C GLN A 379 -14.35 -18.20 19.20
N THR A 380 -15.05 -17.73 20.23
CA THR A 380 -14.47 -17.25 21.49
C THR A 380 -13.90 -18.40 22.33
N GLY A 381 -13.03 -18.08 23.31
CA GLY A 381 -12.42 -19.05 24.22
C GLY A 381 -11.12 -19.70 23.73
N SER A 382 -10.64 -19.31 22.54
CA SER A 382 -9.27 -19.54 22.06
C SER A 382 -8.53 -18.22 21.93
N ALA A 383 -7.23 -18.27 21.69
CA ALA A 383 -6.42 -17.08 21.53
C ALA A 383 -6.89 -16.20 20.35
N SER A 384 -6.82 -14.89 20.54
CA SER A 384 -6.98 -13.87 19.52
C SER A 384 -5.69 -13.08 19.39
N PHE A 385 -5.41 -12.62 18.18
CA PHE A 385 -4.33 -11.70 17.85
C PHE A 385 -4.93 -10.45 17.21
N ALA A 386 -4.13 -9.41 17.07
CA ALA A 386 -4.47 -8.15 16.45
C ALA A 386 -3.31 -7.68 15.56
N GLN A 387 -3.34 -8.13 14.30
CA GLN A 387 -2.36 -7.77 13.27
C GLN A 387 -0.92 -8.15 13.65
N PRO A 388 -0.63 -9.46 13.79
CA PRO A 388 0.71 -9.90 14.12
C PRO A 388 1.69 -9.55 13.00
N SER A 389 2.77 -8.82 13.31
CA SER A 389 3.66 -8.20 12.30
C SER A 389 5.16 -8.46 12.52
N GLY A 390 5.52 -9.09 13.64
CA GLY A 390 6.91 -9.47 13.96
C GLY A 390 6.95 -10.83 14.65
N LEU A 391 7.96 -11.65 14.32
CA LEU A 391 8.16 -12.98 14.89
C LEU A 391 9.61 -13.18 15.30
N ALA A 392 9.82 -13.82 16.45
CA ALA A 392 11.11 -14.34 16.90
C ALA A 392 10.86 -15.61 17.74
N SER A 393 11.86 -16.46 17.93
CA SER A 393 11.68 -17.69 18.72
C SER A 393 12.95 -18.08 19.48
N ASP A 394 12.75 -18.73 20.63
CA ASP A 394 13.77 -19.42 21.42
C ASP A 394 13.78 -20.95 21.21
N GLY A 395 13.00 -21.46 20.25
CA GLY A 395 12.82 -22.89 19.97
C GLY A 395 11.79 -23.60 20.86
N GLN A 396 11.20 -22.92 21.85
CA GLN A 396 10.10 -23.43 22.69
C GLN A 396 8.86 -22.55 22.62
N VAL A 397 9.05 -21.26 22.40
CA VAL A 397 8.06 -20.21 22.31
C VAL A 397 8.33 -19.40 21.05
N LEU A 398 7.25 -19.07 20.36
CA LEU A 398 7.24 -18.07 19.31
C LEU A 398 6.74 -16.76 19.93
N PHE A 399 7.62 -15.76 19.98
CA PHE A 399 7.28 -14.40 20.35
C PHE A 399 6.65 -13.69 19.15
N VAL A 400 5.64 -12.87 19.41
CA VAL A 400 4.87 -12.18 18.39
C VAL A 400 4.73 -10.70 18.76
N ALA A 401 5.12 -9.81 17.86
CA ALA A 401 4.71 -8.40 17.92
C ALA A 401 3.29 -8.29 17.36
N ASP A 402 2.33 -8.03 18.23
CA ASP A 402 0.89 -8.04 17.94
C ASP A 402 0.40 -6.59 17.91
N SER A 403 0.50 -6.00 16.72
CA SER A 403 0.73 -4.57 16.51
C SER A 403 -0.49 -3.71 16.82
N GLU A 404 -1.68 -4.08 16.32
CA GLU A 404 -2.91 -3.32 16.55
C GLU A 404 -3.32 -3.33 18.03
N GLY A 405 -2.88 -4.34 18.77
CA GLY A 405 -3.04 -4.44 20.22
C GLY A 405 -1.91 -3.81 21.04
N SER A 406 -0.87 -3.28 20.40
CA SER A 406 0.33 -2.74 21.05
C SER A 406 0.93 -3.69 22.09
N SER A 407 1.01 -4.98 21.74
CA SER A 407 1.36 -6.05 22.67
C SER A 407 2.43 -6.99 22.14
N ILE A 408 3.09 -7.71 23.06
CA ILE A 408 4.01 -8.81 22.77
C ILE A 408 3.38 -10.10 23.30
N ARG A 409 3.19 -11.08 22.43
CA ARG A 409 2.56 -12.37 22.75
C ARG A 409 3.60 -13.48 22.77
N ALA A 410 3.38 -14.49 23.59
CA ALA A 410 4.16 -15.71 23.67
C ALA A 410 3.27 -16.89 23.24
N VAL A 411 3.66 -17.60 22.20
CA VAL A 411 2.92 -18.72 21.62
C VAL A 411 3.73 -19.99 21.79
N ALA A 412 3.25 -20.93 22.59
CA ALA A 412 3.98 -22.17 22.84
C ALA A 412 4.14 -23.00 21.55
N LEU A 413 5.36 -23.44 21.24
CA LEU A 413 5.69 -24.27 20.07
C LEU A 413 5.36 -25.76 20.28
N ASN A 414 4.16 -26.03 20.80
CA ASN A 414 3.60 -27.37 20.89
C ASN A 414 2.12 -27.32 20.54
N ASP A 415 1.64 -28.31 19.77
CA ASP A 415 0.28 -28.28 19.17
C ASP A 415 -0.86 -28.33 20.21
N ARG A 416 -0.55 -28.64 21.48
CA ARG A 416 -1.50 -28.61 22.61
C ARG A 416 -1.32 -27.40 23.52
N GLY A 417 -0.52 -26.44 23.07
CA GLY A 417 -0.08 -25.30 23.84
C GLY A 417 -1.13 -24.21 23.94
N ARG A 418 -0.67 -23.05 24.39
CA ARG A 418 -1.49 -21.85 24.56
C ARG A 418 -0.70 -20.64 24.07
N ALA A 419 -1.43 -19.59 23.69
CA ALA A 419 -0.88 -18.26 23.56
C ALA A 419 -1.20 -17.45 24.82
N SER A 420 -0.22 -16.69 25.30
CA SER A 420 -0.31 -15.80 26.45
C SER A 420 0.28 -14.43 26.14
N THR A 421 -0.10 -13.43 26.92
CA THR A 421 0.42 -12.07 26.77
C THR A 421 1.66 -11.89 27.66
N LEU A 422 2.78 -11.50 27.06
CA LEU A 422 4.02 -11.18 27.77
C LEU A 422 4.00 -9.71 28.24
N LEU A 423 3.58 -8.82 27.35
CA LEU A 423 3.41 -7.39 27.58
C LEU A 423 2.17 -6.94 26.81
N GLY A 424 1.26 -6.24 27.47
CA GLY A 424 0.08 -5.67 26.81
C GLY A 424 -1.16 -5.75 27.67
N THR A 425 -2.32 -5.62 27.03
CA THR A 425 -3.56 -5.20 27.69
C THR A 425 -4.62 -6.28 27.75
N ALA A 426 -4.26 -7.56 27.57
CA ALA A 426 -5.19 -8.69 27.56
C ALA A 426 -6.10 -8.78 28.81
N ALA A 427 -5.60 -8.31 29.96
CA ALA A 427 -6.34 -8.27 31.22
C ALA A 427 -7.42 -7.17 31.29
N LEU A 428 -7.41 -6.19 30.38
CA LEU A 428 -8.40 -5.12 30.33
C LEU A 428 -9.74 -5.60 29.74
N PRO A 429 -10.84 -4.86 29.97
CA PRO A 429 -12.10 -5.11 29.28
C PRO A 429 -11.95 -5.03 27.75
N PRO A 430 -12.70 -5.82 26.96
CA PRO A 430 -12.52 -5.89 25.50
C PRO A 430 -12.46 -4.54 24.78
N ALA A 431 -13.32 -3.59 25.15
CA ALA A 431 -13.37 -2.25 24.53
C ALA A 431 -12.09 -1.41 24.76
N GLN A 432 -11.21 -1.78 25.69
CA GLN A 432 -9.99 -1.05 26.02
C GLN A 432 -8.72 -1.71 25.47
N ARG A 433 -8.77 -3.00 25.11
CA ARG A 433 -7.58 -3.80 24.75
C ARG A 433 -6.82 -3.21 23.57
N LEU A 434 -7.53 -2.90 22.49
CA LEU A 434 -6.96 -2.35 21.26
C LEU A 434 -6.71 -0.83 21.31
N PHE A 435 -7.10 -0.16 22.40
CA PHE A 435 -7.06 1.31 22.52
C PHE A 435 -6.26 1.80 23.74
N THR A 436 -5.57 0.88 24.42
CA THR A 436 -4.65 1.22 25.50
C THR A 436 -3.24 1.00 25.01
N PHE A 437 -2.57 2.10 24.66
CA PHE A 437 -1.22 2.15 24.11
C PHE A 437 -0.51 3.39 24.65
N GLY A 438 0.78 3.49 24.43
CA GLY A 438 1.58 4.64 24.86
C GLY A 438 3.07 4.31 24.93
N ASP A 439 3.82 5.11 25.65
CA ASP A 439 5.27 4.96 25.80
C ASP A 439 5.63 4.91 27.30
N ARG A 440 5.71 3.70 27.86
CA ARG A 440 6.07 3.52 29.27
C ARG A 440 6.95 2.30 29.46
N ASP A 441 8.13 2.54 30.02
CA ASP A 441 9.08 1.50 30.44
C ASP A 441 8.79 1.01 31.86
N GLY A 442 9.47 -0.05 32.28
CA GLY A 442 9.38 -0.61 33.63
C GLY A 442 8.95 -2.07 33.61
N ASN A 443 8.19 -2.50 34.63
CA ASN A 443 7.69 -3.87 34.67
C ASN A 443 6.74 -4.14 33.48
N VAL A 444 6.87 -5.30 32.83
CA VAL A 444 6.09 -5.62 31.62
C VAL A 444 4.57 -5.61 31.83
N ALA A 445 4.07 -5.83 33.06
CA ALA A 445 2.65 -5.77 33.37
C ALA A 445 2.07 -4.34 33.35
N GLN A 446 2.94 -3.33 33.41
CA GLN A 446 2.58 -1.92 33.38
C GLN A 446 3.14 -1.21 32.15
N ALA A 447 4.12 -1.77 31.46
CA ALA A 447 4.70 -1.13 30.30
C ALA A 447 3.66 -0.89 29.19
N LEU A 448 3.91 0.13 28.37
CA LEU A 448 3.11 0.46 27.20
C LEU A 448 4.01 0.58 25.97
N LEU A 449 3.49 0.07 24.87
CA LEU A 449 4.04 0.19 23.52
C LEU A 449 3.01 0.90 22.64
N GLN A 450 3.41 1.26 21.42
CA GLN A 450 2.54 1.81 20.39
C GLN A 450 2.87 1.17 19.03
N HIS A 451 1.99 0.28 18.60
CA HIS A 451 2.03 -0.40 17.31
C HIS A 451 3.40 -1.04 16.95
N PRO A 452 3.95 -1.93 17.80
CA PRO A 452 5.26 -2.54 17.55
C PRO A 452 5.23 -3.48 16.35
N LEU A 453 6.15 -3.32 15.40
CA LEU A 453 6.21 -4.14 14.18
C LEU A 453 7.35 -5.17 14.18
N GLY A 454 8.47 -4.88 14.84
CA GLY A 454 9.69 -5.68 14.75
C GLY A 454 10.12 -6.26 16.09
N ILE A 455 10.55 -7.53 16.11
CA ILE A 455 11.19 -8.14 17.27
C ILE A 455 12.39 -8.99 16.86
N ALA A 456 13.39 -9.08 17.74
CA ALA A 456 14.55 -9.96 17.58
C ALA A 456 14.96 -10.54 18.94
N TYR A 457 15.36 -11.81 18.97
CA TYR A 457 15.74 -12.52 20.19
C TYR A 457 17.24 -12.87 20.18
N ASP A 458 17.90 -12.74 21.34
CA ASP A 458 19.36 -13.01 21.50
C ASP A 458 19.71 -13.97 22.64
N ASP A 459 18.88 -14.99 22.87
CA ASP A 459 18.95 -15.99 23.95
C ASP A 459 18.53 -15.50 25.35
N GLN A 460 18.68 -14.21 25.66
CA GLN A 460 18.31 -13.69 26.99
C GLN A 460 17.33 -12.52 26.95
N ARG A 461 17.25 -11.84 25.81
CA ARG A 461 16.48 -10.61 25.66
C ARG A 461 15.64 -10.66 24.40
N LEU A 462 14.54 -9.93 24.43
CA LEU A 462 13.71 -9.69 23.27
C LEU A 462 13.74 -8.20 22.94
N PHE A 463 14.41 -7.85 21.85
CA PHE A 463 14.40 -6.50 21.31
C PHE A 463 13.07 -6.24 20.62
N VAL A 464 12.53 -5.03 20.78
CA VAL A 464 11.25 -4.59 20.25
C VAL A 464 11.45 -3.26 19.54
N ALA A 465 11.02 -3.20 18.28
CA ALA A 465 10.84 -1.93 17.57
C ALA A 465 9.46 -1.41 17.95
N ASP A 466 9.44 -0.46 18.87
CA ASP A 466 8.25 0.23 19.34
C ASP A 466 7.92 1.35 18.35
N THR A 467 7.42 0.92 17.19
CA THR A 467 7.46 1.64 15.92
C THR A 467 6.88 3.04 16.01
N TYR A 468 5.66 3.21 16.52
CA TYR A 468 5.01 4.53 16.55
C TYR A 468 5.49 5.41 17.71
N ASN A 469 6.27 4.85 18.64
CA ASN A 469 7.02 5.61 19.63
C ASN A 469 8.42 5.97 19.14
N ASN A 470 8.81 5.64 17.90
CA ASN A 470 10.14 5.93 17.32
C ASN A 470 11.30 5.46 18.21
N LYS A 471 11.14 4.27 18.83
CA LYS A 471 12.06 3.76 19.85
C LYS A 471 12.39 2.29 19.65
N ILE A 472 13.61 1.91 20.05
CA ILE A 472 14.00 0.52 20.23
C ILE A 472 14.06 0.22 21.72
N LYS A 473 13.32 -0.81 22.12
CA LYS A 473 13.21 -1.27 23.50
C LYS A 473 13.72 -2.70 23.64
N VAL A 474 14.00 -3.11 24.86
CA VAL A 474 14.42 -4.48 25.16
C VAL A 474 13.68 -5.01 26.37
N ILE A 475 13.10 -6.20 26.24
CA ILE A 475 12.53 -6.98 27.34
C ILE A 475 13.63 -7.90 27.89
N THR A 476 13.86 -7.82 29.19
CA THR A 476 14.74 -8.73 29.93
C THR A 476 13.89 -9.68 30.75
N PHE A 477 13.86 -10.96 30.38
CA PHE A 477 12.99 -11.96 31.01
C PHE A 477 13.31 -12.19 32.49
N ALA A 478 14.59 -12.17 32.86
CA ALA A 478 15.03 -12.36 34.25
C ALA A 478 14.50 -11.27 35.19
N ASP A 479 14.42 -10.03 34.70
CA ASP A 479 14.00 -8.86 35.47
C ASP A 479 12.50 -8.55 35.32
N ASN A 480 11.82 -9.28 34.45
CA ASN A 480 10.42 -9.04 34.08
C ASN A 480 10.14 -7.57 33.73
N SER A 481 11.05 -6.96 32.97
CA SER A 481 11.04 -5.54 32.65
C SER A 481 11.32 -5.26 31.17
N ILE A 482 10.91 -4.06 30.74
CA ILE A 482 11.24 -3.50 29.44
C ILE A 482 11.83 -2.10 29.62
N VAL A 483 12.88 -1.80 28.85
CA VAL A 483 13.55 -0.50 28.87
C VAL A 483 13.86 -0.02 27.45
N THR A 484 13.81 1.29 27.24
CA THR A 484 14.27 1.95 26.02
C THR A 484 15.79 1.93 25.98
N ILE A 485 16.36 1.44 24.87
CA ILE A 485 17.82 1.37 24.67
C ILE A 485 18.32 2.37 23.62
N ALA A 486 17.45 2.83 22.72
CA ALA A 486 17.74 3.88 21.74
C ALA A 486 16.43 4.54 21.26
N GLY A 487 16.53 5.79 20.81
CA GLY A 487 15.40 6.57 20.28
C GLY A 487 14.91 7.62 21.27
N THR A 488 14.92 8.89 20.86
CA THR A 488 14.36 9.99 21.68
C THR A 488 12.83 10.03 21.69
N GLY A 489 12.18 9.30 20.78
CA GLY A 489 10.75 9.39 20.50
C GLY A 489 10.38 10.42 19.42
N ARG A 490 11.32 11.29 19.02
CA ARG A 490 11.15 12.19 17.88
C ARG A 490 11.56 11.49 16.59
N ALA A 491 10.75 11.69 15.54
CA ALA A 491 11.10 11.29 14.19
C ALA A 491 12.35 12.05 13.72
N GLY A 492 13.30 11.34 13.09
CA GLY A 492 14.52 11.94 12.54
C GLY A 492 15.65 10.93 12.35
N VAL A 493 16.80 11.40 11.87
CA VAL A 493 17.93 10.56 11.41
C VAL A 493 19.17 10.62 12.31
N GLU A 494 19.15 11.45 13.35
CA GLU A 494 20.31 11.67 14.23
C GLU A 494 20.80 10.36 14.88
N ASP A 495 22.12 10.19 15.04
CA ASP A 495 22.73 9.03 15.69
C ASP A 495 22.94 9.27 17.21
N GLU A 496 23.13 10.52 17.66
CA GLU A 496 23.39 10.87 19.06
C GLU A 496 22.74 12.20 19.50
N PRO A 497 21.70 12.18 20.36
CA PRO A 497 20.93 10.99 20.75
C PRO A 497 20.16 10.44 19.55
N ALA A 498 20.12 9.12 19.44
CA ALA A 498 19.50 8.45 18.29
C ALA A 498 18.03 8.86 18.09
N GLN A 499 17.68 9.17 16.84
CA GLN A 499 16.31 9.36 16.36
C GLN A 499 16.00 8.29 15.32
N PHE A 500 14.74 7.84 15.27
CA PHE A 500 14.22 6.88 14.30
C PHE A 500 12.90 7.40 13.76
N ASN A 501 12.43 6.88 12.63
CA ASN A 501 11.11 7.21 12.09
C ASN A 501 10.38 5.94 11.65
N GLU A 502 9.41 5.51 12.48
CA GLU A 502 8.66 4.25 12.35
C GLU A 502 9.55 3.03 12.04
N PRO A 503 10.54 2.69 12.91
CA PRO A 503 11.38 1.51 12.71
C PRO A 503 10.52 0.24 12.76
N SER A 504 10.60 -0.60 11.74
CA SER A 504 9.62 -1.70 11.56
C SER A 504 10.23 -3.10 11.57
N GLY A 505 11.53 -3.23 11.36
CA GLY A 505 12.23 -4.52 11.28
C GLY A 505 13.47 -4.58 12.14
N LEU A 506 13.73 -5.73 12.76
CA LEU A 506 14.89 -5.97 13.60
C LEU A 506 15.57 -7.29 13.24
N ALA A 507 16.90 -7.30 13.28
CA ALA A 507 17.71 -8.50 13.21
C ALA A 507 18.95 -8.37 14.10
N TYR A 508 19.22 -9.35 14.95
CA TYR A 508 20.35 -9.32 15.87
C TYR A 508 21.41 -10.35 15.46
N ALA A 509 22.68 -9.94 15.47
CA ALA A 509 23.82 -10.85 15.38
C ALA A 509 25.05 -10.24 16.04
N ASP A 510 25.80 -11.06 16.79
CA ASP A 510 27.13 -10.73 17.31
C ASP A 510 27.23 -9.39 18.06
N GLY A 511 26.18 -9.01 18.79
CA GLY A 511 26.13 -7.77 19.57
C GLY A 511 25.68 -6.53 18.79
N ILE A 512 25.34 -6.68 17.51
CA ILE A 512 24.79 -5.64 16.67
C ILE A 512 23.31 -5.95 16.40
N LEU A 513 22.45 -4.99 16.73
CA LEU A 513 21.05 -5.01 16.32
C LEU A 513 20.89 -4.13 15.08
N TYR A 514 20.55 -4.74 13.95
CA TYR A 514 20.20 -4.06 12.71
C TYR A 514 18.73 -3.66 12.76
N VAL A 515 18.44 -2.42 12.40
CA VAL A 515 17.11 -1.81 12.43
C VAL A 515 16.76 -1.33 11.03
N ALA A 516 15.62 -1.77 10.51
CA ALA A 516 15.02 -1.18 9.32
C ALA A 516 14.23 0.07 9.74
N ASP A 517 14.80 1.24 9.48
CA ASP A 517 14.31 2.55 9.88
C ASP A 517 13.47 3.14 8.75
N THR A 518 12.22 2.68 8.69
CA THR A 518 11.38 2.63 7.48
C THR A 518 11.21 3.99 6.82
N ASN A 519 10.70 4.98 7.56
CA ASN A 519 10.37 6.29 7.00
C ASN A 519 11.61 7.18 6.82
N ASN A 520 12.74 6.79 7.40
CA ASN A 520 14.03 7.42 7.10
C ASN A 520 14.70 6.82 5.87
N HIS A 521 14.20 5.70 5.33
CA HIS A 521 14.80 4.98 4.21
C HIS A 521 16.21 4.41 4.52
N LEU A 522 16.47 4.05 5.78
CA LEU A 522 17.81 3.66 6.26
C LEU A 522 17.83 2.27 6.91
N ILE A 523 19.03 1.69 6.98
CA ILE A 523 19.36 0.65 7.94
C ILE A 523 20.24 1.26 9.03
N ARG A 524 19.82 1.12 10.29
CA ARG A 524 20.57 1.58 11.46
C ARG A 524 21.18 0.41 12.21
N ARG A 525 22.25 0.64 12.95
CA ARG A 525 22.92 -0.37 13.79
C ARG A 525 22.98 0.14 15.21
N ILE A 526 22.57 -0.69 16.16
CA ILE A 526 22.75 -0.46 17.59
C ILE A 526 23.80 -1.44 18.10
N HIS A 527 24.91 -0.90 18.60
CA HIS A 527 26.01 -1.68 19.17
C HIS A 527 25.70 -1.97 20.64
N THR A 528 24.99 -3.07 20.89
CA THR A 528 24.43 -3.42 22.21
C THR A 528 25.46 -3.72 23.30
N ARG A 529 26.74 -3.88 22.93
CA ARG A 529 27.87 -4.06 23.86
C ARG A 529 28.71 -2.80 24.04
N ASP A 530 28.41 -1.75 23.30
CA ASP A 530 29.11 -0.46 23.30
C ASP A 530 28.12 0.64 23.68
N ASN A 531 27.59 0.54 24.90
CA ASN A 531 26.63 1.49 25.48
C ASN A 531 25.43 1.82 24.56
N ASN A 532 24.98 0.85 23.76
CA ASN A 532 23.92 1.02 22.77
C ASN A 532 24.18 2.15 21.75
N ARG A 533 25.45 2.44 21.42
CA ARG A 533 25.80 3.42 20.40
C ARG A 533 25.09 3.10 19.09
N VAL A 534 24.53 4.12 18.45
CA VAL A 534 23.83 4.00 17.17
C VAL A 534 24.69 4.57 16.06
N ASP A 535 24.65 3.93 14.89
CA ASP A 535 25.13 4.51 13.64
C ASP A 535 24.30 4.05 12.44
N THR A 536 24.47 4.75 11.31
CA THR A 536 23.81 4.42 10.05
C THR A 536 24.67 3.52 9.16
N LEU A 537 24.08 2.42 8.66
CA LEU A 537 24.73 1.53 7.70
C LEU A 537 24.37 1.93 6.26
N THR A 538 25.28 2.65 5.60
CA THR A 538 25.16 2.96 4.17
C THR A 538 25.38 1.71 3.32
N ILE A 539 24.47 1.44 2.38
CA ILE A 539 24.64 0.37 1.39
C ILE A 539 25.41 0.91 0.17
N THR A 540 26.74 0.87 0.25
CA THR A 540 27.65 1.31 -0.80
C THR A 540 27.44 0.54 -2.11
N GLY A 541 27.32 1.30 -3.21
CA GLY A 541 27.06 0.77 -4.55
C GLY A 541 25.58 0.55 -4.88
N LEU A 542 24.66 0.82 -3.96
CA LEU A 542 23.23 0.82 -4.23
C LEU A 542 22.78 2.21 -4.69
N GLU A 543 22.11 2.27 -5.83
CA GLU A 543 21.50 3.48 -6.38
C GLU A 543 19.96 3.35 -6.36
N PRO A 544 19.22 4.48 -6.34
CA PRO A 544 17.78 4.46 -6.59
C PRO A 544 17.48 3.72 -7.91
N PRO A 545 16.41 2.92 -8.00
CA PRO A 545 15.97 2.38 -9.27
C PRO A 545 15.74 3.51 -10.28
N ALA A 546 16.07 3.28 -11.55
CA ALA A 546 15.66 4.21 -12.60
C ALA A 546 14.14 4.37 -12.57
N GLU A 547 13.65 5.60 -12.58
CA GLU A 547 12.22 5.87 -12.68
C GLU A 547 11.68 5.11 -13.89
N THR A 548 10.73 4.21 -13.64
CA THR A 548 9.98 3.61 -14.73
C THR A 548 9.11 4.73 -15.28
N ASN A 549 9.59 5.39 -16.36
CA ASN A 549 8.89 6.45 -17.09
C ASN A 549 7.37 6.28 -16.93
N GLU A 550 6.78 7.18 -16.14
CA GLU A 550 5.35 7.16 -15.88
C GLU A 550 4.60 7.25 -17.20
N ARG A 551 3.38 6.70 -17.21
CA ARG A 551 2.49 6.79 -18.36
C ARG A 551 2.45 8.25 -18.83
N PRO A 552 2.70 8.54 -20.11
CA PRO A 552 2.56 9.88 -20.64
C PRO A 552 1.17 10.38 -20.26
N ILE A 553 1.05 11.60 -19.71
CA ILE A 553 -0.26 12.20 -19.42
C ILE A 553 -1.10 12.08 -20.70
N GLU A 554 -2.16 11.26 -20.65
CA GLU A 554 -3.13 11.18 -21.73
C GLU A 554 -3.92 12.48 -21.70
N LEU A 555 -3.61 13.35 -22.65
CA LEU A 555 -4.37 14.57 -22.82
C LEU A 555 -5.77 14.19 -23.29
N PRO A 556 -6.84 14.74 -22.66
CA PRO A 556 -8.19 14.54 -23.17
C PRO A 556 -8.24 14.93 -24.65
N ALA A 557 -9.14 14.32 -25.43
CA ALA A 557 -9.24 14.60 -26.85
C ALA A 557 -9.67 16.06 -27.08
N GLY A 558 -8.69 16.96 -27.26
CA GLY A 558 -8.93 18.38 -27.52
C GLY A 558 -9.50 18.58 -28.92
N ARG A 559 -10.31 19.63 -29.10
CA ARG A 559 -10.77 20.03 -30.43
C ARG A 559 -9.54 20.35 -31.27
N LYS A 560 -9.41 19.73 -32.46
CA LYS A 560 -8.32 20.08 -33.38
C LYS A 560 -8.63 21.40 -34.07
N VAL A 561 -7.70 22.35 -33.98
CA VAL A 561 -7.79 23.67 -34.64
C VAL A 561 -6.71 23.74 -35.72
N ALA A 562 -7.09 24.07 -36.96
CA ALA A 562 -6.08 24.29 -37.99
C ALA A 562 -5.35 25.61 -37.71
N PHE A 563 -4.02 25.59 -37.59
CA PHE A 563 -3.24 26.82 -37.72
C PHE A 563 -3.01 27.10 -39.21
N GLY A 564 -2.90 28.38 -39.60
CA GLY A 564 -2.67 28.76 -41.00
C GLY A 564 -1.30 28.28 -41.53
N ASN A 565 -0.90 28.69 -42.73
CA ASN A 565 0.43 28.36 -43.23
C ASN A 565 1.51 28.97 -42.31
N ALA A 566 2.35 28.13 -41.70
CA ALA A 566 3.49 28.56 -40.91
C ALA A 566 4.74 28.65 -41.80
N PHE A 567 5.55 29.69 -41.61
CA PHE A 567 6.74 29.93 -42.43
C PHE A 567 7.96 30.19 -41.55
N ALA A 568 9.09 29.56 -41.86
CA ALA A 568 10.37 29.80 -41.22
C ALA A 568 11.47 30.06 -42.26
N LYS A 569 12.52 30.78 -41.88
CA LYS A 569 13.62 31.13 -42.79
C LYS A 569 14.60 29.97 -42.97
N PRO A 570 15.30 29.89 -44.12
CA PRO A 570 16.41 28.95 -44.28
C PRO A 570 17.49 29.20 -43.22
N GLY A 571 18.07 28.13 -42.66
CA GLY A 571 19.10 28.22 -41.62
C GLY A 571 18.59 28.57 -40.21
N GLN A 572 17.30 28.84 -40.03
CA GLN A 572 16.68 29.06 -38.72
C GLN A 572 16.77 27.78 -37.87
N GLN A 573 17.27 27.92 -36.64
CA GLN A 573 17.52 26.79 -35.73
C GLN A 573 16.31 26.42 -34.88
N GLU A 574 15.39 27.35 -34.64
CA GLU A 574 14.23 27.15 -33.77
C GLU A 574 12.99 27.83 -34.34
N LEU A 575 11.85 27.16 -34.25
CA LEU A 575 10.52 27.72 -34.51
C LEU A 575 9.91 28.18 -33.18
N GLU A 576 9.79 29.50 -33.02
CA GLU A 576 9.11 30.10 -31.88
C GLU A 576 7.60 29.91 -31.98
N LEU A 577 6.97 29.53 -30.87
CA LEU A 577 5.53 29.35 -30.73
C LEU A 577 4.98 30.32 -29.68
N GLU A 578 3.82 30.91 -29.95
CA GLU A 578 3.07 31.71 -28.98
C GLU A 578 1.65 31.15 -28.87
N LEU A 579 1.31 30.58 -27.72
CA LEU A 579 0.06 29.86 -27.49
C LEU A 579 -0.88 30.67 -26.60
N THR A 580 -2.09 30.96 -27.11
CA THR A 580 -3.16 31.65 -26.38
C THR A 580 -4.35 30.70 -26.19
N LEU A 581 -4.87 30.61 -24.96
CA LEU A 581 -5.97 29.73 -24.58
C LEU A 581 -7.17 30.56 -24.11
N ASN A 582 -8.36 30.24 -24.60
CA ASN A 582 -9.61 30.73 -24.01
C ASN A 582 -10.01 29.86 -22.81
N LEU A 583 -9.61 30.29 -21.60
CA LEU A 583 -10.01 29.62 -20.36
C LEU A 583 -11.45 30.01 -19.97
N PRO A 584 -12.17 29.15 -19.21
CA PRO A 584 -13.45 29.52 -18.61
C PRO A 584 -13.36 30.84 -17.82
N VAL A 585 -14.47 31.58 -17.74
CA VAL A 585 -14.50 32.88 -17.03
C VAL A 585 -14.08 32.68 -15.57
N GLY A 586 -13.07 33.43 -15.13
CA GLY A 586 -12.53 33.34 -13.76
C GLY A 586 -11.52 32.20 -13.55
N ALA A 587 -11.13 31.46 -14.58
CA ALA A 587 -10.06 30.48 -14.49
C ALA A 587 -8.69 31.06 -14.88
N LYS A 588 -7.63 30.56 -14.23
CA LYS A 588 -6.23 30.81 -14.60
C LYS A 588 -5.48 29.50 -14.73
N LEU A 589 -4.37 29.48 -15.46
CA LEU A 589 -3.51 28.30 -15.50
C LEU A 589 -2.91 28.05 -14.10
N ASN A 590 -2.66 26.78 -13.79
CA ASN A 590 -2.04 26.39 -12.54
C ASN A 590 -0.56 26.81 -12.54
N PRO A 591 -0.12 27.72 -11.65
CA PRO A 591 1.29 28.13 -11.58
C PRO A 591 2.22 27.01 -11.13
N ASP A 592 1.71 26.02 -10.40
CA ASP A 592 2.50 24.92 -9.83
C ASP A 592 2.55 23.69 -10.74
N ALA A 593 1.85 23.73 -11.89
CA ALA A 593 1.85 22.65 -12.87
C ALA A 593 2.21 23.16 -14.27
N SER A 594 3.44 22.88 -14.68
CA SER A 594 3.94 23.22 -16.02
C SER A 594 3.08 22.61 -17.12
N PRO A 595 2.63 23.41 -18.10
CA PRO A 595 2.03 22.89 -19.33
C PRO A 595 3.02 22.02 -20.10
N ILE A 596 2.50 21.01 -20.80
CA ILE A 596 3.31 20.08 -21.60
C ILE A 596 2.92 20.21 -23.06
N LEU A 597 3.87 20.61 -23.89
CA LEU A 597 3.72 20.72 -25.32
C LEU A 597 4.30 19.49 -26.01
N ARG A 598 3.50 18.83 -26.83
CA ARG A 598 3.92 17.75 -27.72
C ARG A 598 3.88 18.22 -29.16
N VAL A 599 4.97 18.03 -29.89
CA VAL A 599 5.05 18.37 -31.32
C VAL A 599 5.37 17.11 -32.09
N LYS A 600 4.55 16.79 -33.10
CA LYS A 600 4.73 15.62 -33.95
C LYS A 600 4.78 16.02 -35.41
N GLN A 601 5.78 15.50 -36.12
CA GLN A 601 5.82 15.55 -37.57
C GLN A 601 4.85 14.50 -38.14
N ARG A 602 3.94 14.90 -39.02
CA ARG A 602 2.95 14.01 -39.66
C ARG A 602 3.22 13.85 -41.16
N GLY A 603 4.48 13.60 -41.51
CA GLY A 603 4.97 13.43 -42.89
C GLY A 603 5.40 14.74 -43.56
N GLY A 604 6.13 14.62 -44.68
CA GLY A 604 6.83 15.73 -45.35
C GLY A 604 8.35 15.63 -45.18
N ASP A 605 9.05 16.73 -45.44
CA ASP A 605 10.51 16.81 -45.32
C ASP A 605 10.96 16.79 -43.84
N ALA A 606 12.09 16.15 -43.54
CA ALA A 606 12.67 16.10 -42.19
C ALA A 606 13.33 17.45 -41.81
N ILE A 607 12.48 18.44 -41.53
CA ILE A 607 12.90 19.80 -41.17
C ILE A 607 12.95 20.04 -39.66
N LEU A 608 12.29 19.20 -38.85
CA LEU A 608 12.42 19.16 -37.39
C LEU A 608 13.65 18.38 -36.95
N ALA A 609 14.27 18.76 -35.83
CA ALA A 609 15.43 18.03 -35.30
C ALA A 609 15.11 16.58 -34.86
N ASN A 610 13.85 16.31 -34.47
CA ASN A 610 13.31 14.99 -34.13
C ASN A 610 11.87 14.88 -34.64
N GLU A 611 11.39 13.66 -34.91
CA GLU A 611 10.01 13.43 -35.36
C GLU A 611 8.96 13.76 -34.29
N ASN A 612 9.34 13.64 -33.01
CA ASN A 612 8.49 13.93 -31.86
C ASN A 612 9.27 14.72 -30.83
N PHE A 613 8.64 15.75 -30.27
CA PHE A 613 9.13 16.49 -29.11
C PHE A 613 8.09 16.45 -27.99
N GLU A 614 8.59 16.42 -26.76
CA GLU A 614 7.84 16.79 -25.58
C GLU A 614 8.62 17.90 -24.86
N ILE A 615 7.97 19.03 -24.62
CA ILE A 615 8.57 20.23 -24.04
C ILE A 615 7.73 20.62 -22.83
N LYS A 616 8.33 20.62 -21.65
CA LYS A 616 7.72 21.15 -20.43
C LYS A 616 7.92 22.66 -20.41
N LEU A 617 6.84 23.43 -20.34
CA LEU A 617 6.90 24.88 -20.35
C LEU A 617 7.21 25.41 -18.95
N GLU A 618 8.11 26.39 -18.86
CA GLU A 618 8.57 26.96 -17.59
C GLU A 618 7.58 27.97 -16.99
N SER A 619 6.66 28.49 -17.79
CA SER A 619 5.66 29.47 -17.38
C SER A 619 4.25 28.94 -17.56
N SER A 620 3.36 29.39 -16.68
CA SER A 620 1.91 29.22 -16.75
C SER A 620 1.20 30.57 -17.00
N GLU A 621 1.90 31.59 -17.49
CA GLU A 621 1.31 32.87 -17.87
C GLU A 621 0.97 32.88 -19.36
N LEU A 622 -0.27 33.29 -19.69
CA LEU A 622 -0.68 33.44 -21.09
C LEU A 622 -0.22 34.79 -21.66
N PRO A 623 0.25 34.84 -22.92
CA PRO A 623 0.44 33.72 -23.82
C PRO A 623 1.67 32.86 -23.46
N LEU A 624 1.54 31.54 -23.57
CA LEU A 624 2.64 30.60 -23.35
C LEU A 624 3.62 30.67 -24.53
N ARG A 625 4.92 30.48 -24.26
CA ARG A 625 5.98 30.50 -25.29
C ARG A 625 6.76 29.19 -25.28
N ALA A 626 7.15 28.72 -26.47
CA ALA A 626 7.98 27.52 -26.64
C ALA A 626 8.81 27.60 -27.91
N ALA A 627 10.02 27.02 -27.90
CA ALA A 627 10.88 26.93 -29.07
C ALA A 627 10.98 25.47 -29.54
N VAL A 628 10.69 25.23 -30.83
CA VAL A 628 10.78 23.89 -31.44
C VAL A 628 12.05 23.79 -32.29
N PRO A 629 12.98 22.86 -31.99
CA PRO A 629 14.22 22.73 -32.75
C PRO A 629 14.00 22.34 -34.22
N LEU A 630 14.61 23.11 -35.12
CA LEU A 630 14.67 22.89 -36.56
C LEU A 630 16.06 22.41 -36.98
N THR A 631 16.15 21.75 -38.13
CA THR A 631 17.43 21.33 -38.73
C THR A 631 18.10 22.44 -39.56
N GLY A 632 17.41 23.55 -39.80
CA GLY A 632 17.83 24.63 -40.71
C GLY A 632 17.67 24.32 -42.20
N ARG A 633 17.19 23.12 -42.57
CA ARG A 633 16.94 22.73 -43.97
C ARG A 633 15.65 23.34 -44.50
N THR A 634 15.63 23.67 -45.78
CA THR A 634 14.40 24.05 -46.49
C THR A 634 13.54 22.82 -46.77
N GLY A 635 12.22 23.03 -46.83
CA GLY A 635 11.28 21.93 -47.04
C GLY A 635 9.89 22.24 -46.50
N THR A 636 8.98 21.30 -46.65
CA THR A 636 7.60 21.40 -46.19
C THR A 636 7.20 20.19 -45.35
N THR A 637 6.57 20.41 -44.20
CA THR A 637 6.08 19.33 -43.34
C THR A 637 4.75 19.66 -42.69
N ASN A 638 3.95 18.64 -42.38
CA ASN A 638 2.78 18.79 -41.53
C ASN A 638 3.16 18.60 -40.06
N LEU A 639 2.66 19.49 -39.20
CA LEU A 639 2.84 19.42 -37.76
C LEU A 639 1.50 19.17 -37.07
N GLU A 640 1.55 18.38 -36.01
CA GLU A 640 0.53 18.29 -34.98
C GLU A 640 1.14 18.75 -33.66
N ILE A 641 0.58 19.81 -33.08
CA ILE A 641 1.05 20.43 -31.84
C ILE A 641 -0.07 20.24 -30.82
N SER A 642 0.19 19.52 -29.74
CA SER A 642 -0.77 19.28 -28.66
C SER A 642 -0.25 19.87 -27.36
N LEU A 643 -1.03 20.74 -26.72
CA LEU A 643 -0.74 21.28 -25.41
C LEU A 643 -1.65 20.64 -24.37
N GLY A 644 -1.06 20.10 -23.32
CA GLY A 644 -1.73 19.79 -22.06
C GLY A 644 -1.50 20.89 -21.04
N TYR A 645 -2.54 21.32 -20.36
CA TYR A 645 -2.44 22.38 -19.36
C TYR A 645 -3.45 22.17 -18.24
N TYR A 646 -3.15 22.74 -17.07
CA TYR A 646 -4.04 22.73 -15.92
C TYR A 646 -4.58 24.13 -15.70
N TYR A 647 -5.86 24.23 -15.38
CA TYR A 647 -6.48 25.50 -15.01
C TYR A 647 -7.34 25.32 -13.76
N CYS A 648 -7.37 26.33 -12.92
CA CYS A 648 -8.09 26.32 -11.65
C CYS A 648 -8.94 27.61 -11.58
N GLU A 649 -10.09 27.54 -10.91
CA GLU A 649 -10.90 28.74 -10.66
C GLU A 649 -10.19 29.66 -9.66
N THR A 650 -10.23 30.97 -9.86
CA THR A 650 -9.51 31.92 -8.99
C THR A 650 -9.92 31.84 -7.52
N ALA A 651 -11.11 31.33 -7.22
CA ALA A 651 -11.63 31.19 -5.85
C ALA A 651 -11.18 29.88 -5.16
N SER A 652 -10.73 28.87 -5.91
CA SER A 652 -10.33 27.56 -5.39
C SER A 652 -9.16 27.00 -6.21
N LEU A 653 -7.96 27.02 -5.62
CA LEU A 653 -6.77 26.38 -6.21
C LEU A 653 -6.72 24.87 -5.94
N ALA A 654 -7.65 24.34 -5.12
CA ALA A 654 -7.60 22.98 -4.62
C ALA A 654 -7.92 21.92 -5.70
N VAL A 655 -8.77 22.27 -6.68
CA VAL A 655 -9.14 21.42 -7.81
C VAL A 655 -8.78 22.12 -9.11
N CYS A 656 -7.75 21.63 -9.80
CA CYS A 656 -7.41 22.07 -11.14
C CYS A 656 -7.92 21.05 -12.16
N LYS A 657 -8.54 21.56 -13.22
CA LYS A 657 -9.05 20.75 -14.33
C LYS A 657 -7.96 20.58 -15.39
N LEU A 658 -7.88 19.39 -15.98
CA LEU A 658 -6.99 19.13 -17.10
C LEU A 658 -7.66 19.60 -18.40
N GLY A 659 -7.03 20.57 -19.06
CA GLY A 659 -7.37 21.02 -20.40
C GLY A 659 -6.40 20.48 -21.45
N SER A 660 -6.88 20.40 -22.68
CA SER A 660 -6.03 20.13 -23.83
C SER A 660 -6.42 20.98 -25.03
N ALA A 661 -5.41 21.39 -25.79
CA ALA A 661 -5.57 22.08 -27.06
C ALA A 661 -4.71 21.34 -28.09
N THR A 662 -5.22 21.13 -29.30
CA THR A 662 -4.44 20.54 -30.38
C THR A 662 -4.58 21.38 -31.63
N TRP A 663 -3.44 21.74 -32.22
CA TRP A 663 -3.36 22.44 -33.47
C TRP A 663 -2.67 21.58 -34.54
N SER A 664 -3.08 21.75 -35.79
CA SER A 664 -2.43 21.07 -36.92
C SER A 664 -2.34 21.98 -38.13
N GLY A 665 -1.27 21.87 -38.89
CA GLY A 665 -1.05 22.72 -40.05
C GLY A 665 0.29 22.44 -40.72
N GLU A 666 0.52 23.12 -41.84
CA GLU A 666 1.73 22.96 -42.64
C GLU A 666 2.77 24.01 -42.26
N LEU A 667 4.02 23.57 -42.07
CA LEU A 667 5.21 24.41 -41.91
C LEU A 667 6.04 24.36 -43.20
N ARG A 668 6.36 25.54 -43.74
CA ARG A 668 7.27 25.72 -44.87
C ARG A 668 8.52 26.46 -44.44
N VAL A 669 9.69 25.85 -44.67
CA VAL A 669 10.99 26.50 -44.48
C VAL A 669 11.53 26.91 -45.84
N GLY A 670 11.65 28.20 -46.09
CA GLY A 670 12.07 28.73 -47.40
C GLY A 670 12.17 30.25 -47.43
N ASP A 671 12.51 30.82 -48.59
CA ASP A 671 12.86 32.25 -48.72
C ASP A 671 11.71 33.23 -48.42
N ALA A 672 10.45 32.76 -48.48
CA ALA A 672 9.27 33.49 -48.01
C ALA A 672 9.07 33.41 -46.47
N GLY A 673 10.05 32.88 -45.75
CA GLY A 673 10.06 32.65 -44.32
C GLY A 673 10.02 33.91 -43.47
N THR A 674 9.28 33.85 -42.37
CA THR A 674 9.32 34.87 -41.30
C THR A 674 10.08 34.32 -40.09
N SER A 675 10.58 35.22 -39.24
CA SER A 675 11.11 34.89 -37.92
C SER A 675 10.12 35.23 -36.80
N GLU A 676 8.88 35.62 -37.16
CA GLU A 676 7.82 35.85 -36.19
C GLU A 676 7.33 34.54 -35.56
N PRO A 677 6.92 34.54 -34.28
CA PRO A 677 6.38 33.36 -33.62
C PRO A 677 5.12 32.84 -34.32
N LEU A 678 4.99 31.52 -34.44
CA LEU A 678 3.76 30.88 -34.88
C LEU A 678 2.68 31.05 -33.80
N GLN A 679 1.66 31.81 -34.14
CA GLN A 679 0.53 32.13 -33.27
C GLN A 679 -0.49 30.98 -33.25
N LEU A 680 -0.66 30.35 -32.09
CA LEU A 680 -1.58 29.24 -31.86
C LEU A 680 -2.69 29.67 -30.90
N LYS A 681 -3.93 29.85 -31.41
CA LYS A 681 -5.09 30.29 -30.62
C LYS A 681 -6.10 29.15 -30.49
N TYR A 682 -6.63 28.93 -29.29
CA TYR A 682 -7.61 27.87 -28.98
C TYR A 682 -8.88 28.42 -28.34
#